data_AF-E2NFL7-F1
#
_entry.id   AF-E2NFL7-F1
#
_cell.length_a   1.000
_cell.length_b   1.000
_cell.length_c   1.000
_cell.angle_alpha   90.00
_cell.angle_beta   90.00
_cell.angle_gamma   90.00
#
_symmetry.space_group_name_H-M   'P 1'
#
loop_
_entity.id
_entity.type
_entity.pdbx_description
1 polymer ?
#
loop_
_entity_poly.entity_id
_entity_poly.type
_entity_poly.pdbx_seq_one_letter_code
_entity_poly.pdbx_strand_id
1 'polypeptide(L)'
;MRTSNWKFMTMALAASMTLFTACTDNNEPGNGDGGEDNKYELTKDIESDTELEAGKTYTLSGGIHVKNGATLKIPAGVTIIAKHDDVVDYILIEQGAKIDAQGTASNPIVMTSEKKEPGAWGGIHICGYAHTNAEGGTGSSEIGGAPYGGNNDADNSGTLRYVRVEYTGFAFDEEHEANGITFYGVGNGTTVEYCQAYMGSDDGFEWFGGSVNVKYLVSTDCSDDSFDWTEGWNGKAQFLVAYQSPKDELGYDCDCLMECDNNGKSFGATPVACPTLANLTLIGNGESKQGIRLRAGTKAKIYNAIVKGKGQCLTTETTETENALMDGSSELQYITLATDISCKEGIYSSNEFTKDGNHNIINYSVMFTNGYVGTIEGGKNLSDDSFFTQAAYQGAVPASNDWTQGWTLKSGIAEETIEELKGEITTSKTLAEGKIYYLTGEYKVKNGATLKIEPGVTIIAKHDDIVDYILVEQGSKIDAQGTAENPIVMTSEKKEAGAWGGIHICGYAHTNVAGGTGSSEIGGAIYGGNNDADNSGTLRYVRIEYSGYAFDEEHEANGFTFYGVGNGTTVEYCQAYQGSDDGFEFFGGSVNIKYCVSTSCSDDSFDWTEGWNGKAQFLVAYQEAAETLGYDCDCLLECDNNGTNFAATPVAHPILANLTLIGNGGSKQGVRLRAGTQVELYNTLITGKGQPLTVETTETETALKEGVSKLEYVAISKTLSSKEGIYTNDMFAAATGNLTAQNFTWENLYEGTIDGGKDLSADSFFTKAEYKGAVKTGDNWTSGNWIKQ
;
A
#
# COMPACT_ATOMS: atom_id res chain seq x y z
N MET A 1 -25.89 45.12 -33.27
CA MET A 1 -26.46 46.22 -32.45
C MET A 1 -25.51 46.44 -31.28
N ARG A 2 -25.08 47.70 -31.10
CA ARG A 2 -24.29 48.28 -29.99
C ARG A 2 -22.81 47.89 -29.83
N THR A 3 -22.03 48.95 -29.93
CA THR A 3 -20.57 49.13 -29.93
C THR A 3 -20.08 49.75 -28.61
N SER A 4 -18.85 49.45 -28.20
CA SER A 4 -17.91 50.34 -27.46
C SER A 4 -16.50 49.69 -27.56
N ASN A 5 -15.42 50.22 -28.16
CA ASN A 5 -14.70 51.51 -28.06
C ASN A 5 -14.52 51.94 -26.58
N TRP A 6 -13.34 52.20 -26.01
CA TRP A 6 -12.00 52.51 -26.53
C TRP A 6 -10.98 52.59 -25.36
N LYS A 7 -9.70 52.34 -25.65
CA LYS A 7 -8.49 53.12 -25.27
C LYS A 7 -7.71 52.85 -23.96
N PHE A 8 -6.47 52.41 -24.21
CA PHE A 8 -5.21 52.60 -23.48
C PHE A 8 -5.03 54.01 -22.87
N MET A 9 -4.35 54.07 -21.73
CA MET A 9 -3.69 55.27 -21.24
C MET A 9 -2.35 54.91 -20.56
N THR A 10 -1.26 55.21 -21.27
CA THR A 10 0.10 55.40 -20.78
C THR A 10 0.18 56.73 -20.02
N MET A 11 0.92 56.79 -18.92
CA MET A 11 1.39 58.07 -18.36
C MET A 11 2.80 57.93 -17.77
N ALA A 12 3.63 58.92 -18.07
CA ALA A 12 5.07 58.94 -17.89
C ALA A 12 5.50 59.80 -16.70
N LEU A 13 6.70 59.48 -16.20
CA LEU A 13 7.77 60.33 -15.63
C LEU A 13 7.43 61.48 -14.63
N ALA A 14 8.09 61.43 -13.47
CA ALA A 14 8.66 62.62 -12.82
C ALA A 14 9.90 62.23 -12.00
N ALA A 15 11.05 62.80 -12.37
CA ALA A 15 12.32 62.73 -11.66
C ALA A 15 12.44 63.90 -10.68
N SER A 16 13.06 63.68 -9.53
CA SER A 16 13.69 64.76 -8.75
C SER A 16 14.97 64.26 -8.08
N MET A 17 16.11 64.71 -8.60
CA MET A 17 17.41 64.72 -7.92
C MET A 17 17.47 65.85 -6.90
N THR A 18 18.09 65.61 -5.75
CA THR A 18 18.88 66.62 -5.04
C THR A 18 20.10 65.97 -4.40
N LEU A 19 21.27 66.44 -4.83
CA LEU A 19 22.60 66.19 -4.31
C LEU A 19 22.85 67.01 -3.04
N PHE A 20 23.57 66.44 -2.06
CA PHE A 20 24.52 67.18 -1.24
C PHE A 20 25.81 66.35 -1.11
N THR A 21 26.89 66.91 -1.63
CA THR A 21 28.28 66.47 -1.48
C THR A 21 28.90 67.14 -0.24
N ALA A 22 29.68 66.38 0.54
CA ALA A 22 30.75 66.90 1.38
C ALA A 22 31.98 65.99 1.23
N CYS A 23 33.09 66.56 0.77
CA CYS A 23 34.43 65.95 0.74
C CYS A 23 35.21 66.39 1.98
N THR A 24 36.13 65.55 2.48
CA THR A 24 37.55 65.92 2.70
C THR A 24 38.44 64.69 2.93
N ASP A 25 39.36 64.52 1.99
CA ASP A 25 40.80 64.18 2.05
C ASP A 25 41.32 62.83 2.58
N ASN A 26 41.69 62.00 1.59
CA ASN A 26 43.03 61.42 1.31
C ASN A 26 43.83 60.75 2.44
N ASN A 27 43.89 59.41 2.36
CA ASN A 27 45.14 58.65 2.46
C ASN A 27 44.98 57.35 1.66
N GLU A 28 45.51 57.32 0.44
CA GLU A 28 45.77 56.04 -0.24
C GLU A 28 46.99 55.35 0.37
N PRO A 29 46.95 54.02 0.44
CA PRO A 29 48.05 53.25 -0.10
C PRO A 29 47.58 52.13 -1.02
N GLY A 30 48.23 52.04 -2.19
CA GLY A 30 48.55 50.76 -2.81
C GLY A 30 47.50 50.19 -3.76
N ASN A 31 47.58 50.60 -5.02
CA ASN A 31 47.07 49.85 -6.16
C ASN A 31 47.68 48.44 -6.17
N GLY A 32 46.87 47.44 -5.79
CA GLY A 32 47.15 46.02 -5.93
C GLY A 32 46.24 45.42 -7.00
N ASP A 33 46.85 44.96 -8.07
CA ASP A 33 46.28 44.21 -9.19
C ASP A 33 45.51 42.97 -8.67
N GLY A 34 44.19 42.96 -8.83
CA GLY A 34 43.29 41.86 -8.47
C GLY A 34 42.11 41.83 -9.43
N GLY A 35 42.20 40.95 -10.44
CA GLY A 35 41.26 40.86 -11.54
C GLY A 35 39.83 40.49 -11.15
N GLU A 36 38.92 40.65 -12.11
CA GLU A 36 37.48 40.36 -12.06
C GLU A 36 37.11 38.87 -11.75
N ASP A 37 38.08 38.00 -11.46
CA ASP A 37 37.90 36.53 -11.41
C ASP A 37 37.27 35.98 -10.10
N ASN A 38 37.25 36.73 -8.99
CA ASN A 38 36.78 36.18 -7.69
C ASN A 38 35.38 36.66 -7.26
N LYS A 39 34.61 37.29 -8.16
CA LYS A 39 33.34 37.96 -7.77
C LYS A 39 32.25 37.00 -7.27
N TYR A 40 32.25 35.76 -7.75
CA TYR A 40 31.21 34.77 -7.49
C TYR A 40 31.77 33.52 -6.80
N GLU A 41 32.67 33.73 -5.83
CA GLU A 41 33.23 32.66 -5.00
C GLU A 41 32.96 32.93 -3.51
N LEU A 42 32.57 31.88 -2.79
CA LEU A 42 32.44 31.83 -1.34
C LEU A 42 33.60 31.02 -0.78
N THR A 43 34.67 31.70 -0.36
CA THR A 43 35.93 31.08 0.08
C THR A 43 36.38 31.50 1.49
N LYS A 44 35.59 32.35 2.16
CA LYS A 44 35.91 32.89 3.49
C LYS A 44 34.65 33.04 4.33
N ASP A 45 34.85 32.97 5.64
CA ASP A 45 33.83 33.24 6.65
C ASP A 45 33.16 34.60 6.44
N ILE A 46 31.87 34.66 6.80
CA ILE A 46 31.02 35.84 6.70
C ILE A 46 31.00 36.51 8.08
N GLU A 47 31.83 37.55 8.24
CA GLU A 47 32.00 38.29 9.49
C GLU A 47 31.07 39.51 9.61
N SER A 48 30.37 39.87 8.54
CA SER A 48 29.38 40.96 8.51
C SER A 48 28.29 40.67 7.46
N ASP A 49 27.15 41.35 7.56
CA ASP A 49 26.02 41.19 6.64
C ASP A 49 26.48 41.18 5.18
N THR A 50 26.23 40.05 4.52
CA THR A 50 26.64 39.79 3.14
C THR A 50 25.42 39.37 2.33
N GLU A 51 25.20 40.01 1.19
CA GLU A 51 24.09 39.72 0.29
C GLU A 51 24.62 39.25 -1.06
N LEU A 52 24.18 38.05 -1.47
CA LEU A 52 24.49 37.49 -2.78
C LEU A 52 23.66 38.18 -3.86
N GLU A 53 24.19 38.26 -5.08
CA GLU A 53 23.47 38.82 -6.22
C GLU A 53 22.39 37.83 -6.71
N ALA A 54 21.15 38.28 -6.81
CA ALA A 54 20.02 37.46 -7.27
C ALA A 54 20.26 36.82 -8.64
N GLY A 55 19.84 35.57 -8.80
CA GLY A 55 19.95 34.83 -10.07
C GLY A 55 21.38 34.45 -10.51
N LYS A 56 22.38 34.62 -9.64
CA LYS A 56 23.78 34.29 -9.94
C LYS A 56 24.18 32.92 -9.42
N THR A 57 25.21 32.36 -10.04
CA THR A 57 25.86 31.12 -9.61
C THR A 57 27.13 31.46 -8.86
N TYR A 58 27.27 30.93 -7.65
CA TYR A 58 28.43 31.06 -6.78
C TYR A 58 29.13 29.71 -6.64
N THR A 59 30.46 29.71 -6.62
CA THR A 59 31.25 28.53 -6.24
C THR A 59 31.50 28.57 -4.74
N LEU A 60 31.20 27.48 -4.03
CA LEU A 60 31.54 27.27 -2.62
C LEU A 60 32.88 26.51 -2.57
N SER A 61 33.82 26.96 -1.75
CA SER A 61 35.10 26.27 -1.55
C SER A 61 35.57 26.47 -0.11
N GLY A 62 35.55 25.38 0.66
CA GLY A 62 35.76 25.33 2.10
C GLY A 62 34.48 25.36 2.94
N GLY A 63 34.64 25.06 4.22
CA GLY A 63 33.62 25.29 5.24
C GLY A 63 33.44 26.78 5.52
N ILE A 64 32.31 27.35 5.13
CA ILE A 64 32.00 28.77 5.28
C ILE A 64 31.16 28.99 6.53
N HIS A 65 31.72 29.72 7.49
CA HIS A 65 31.01 30.04 8.73
C HIS A 65 30.41 31.44 8.64
N VAL A 66 29.12 31.57 8.93
CA VAL A 66 28.48 32.86 9.20
C VAL A 66 28.62 33.13 10.69
N LYS A 67 29.41 34.15 11.01
CA LYS A 67 29.80 34.46 12.38
C LYS A 67 28.71 35.23 13.12
N ASN A 68 28.75 35.16 14.45
CA ASN A 68 27.85 35.88 15.33
C ASN A 68 27.69 37.37 14.94
N GLY A 69 26.44 37.81 14.78
CA GLY A 69 26.10 39.18 14.40
C GLY A 69 26.06 39.43 12.90
N ALA A 70 26.45 38.47 12.06
CA ALA A 70 26.36 38.56 10.61
C ALA A 70 25.13 37.83 10.05
N THR A 71 24.64 38.31 8.91
CA THR A 71 23.59 37.67 8.12
C THR A 71 24.10 37.32 6.72
N LEU A 72 23.94 36.06 6.29
CA LEU A 72 24.06 35.66 4.89
C LEU A 72 22.71 35.76 4.18
N LYS A 73 22.55 36.72 3.27
CA LYS A 73 21.33 36.90 2.48
C LYS A 73 21.48 36.26 1.09
N ILE A 74 20.55 35.39 0.74
CA ILE A 74 20.54 34.63 -0.51
C ILE A 74 19.21 34.93 -1.21
N PRO A 75 19.19 35.81 -2.22
CA PRO A 75 17.97 36.10 -2.97
C PRO A 75 17.53 34.97 -3.91
N ALA A 76 16.31 35.05 -4.41
CA ALA A 76 15.75 34.07 -5.33
C ALA A 76 16.59 33.82 -6.59
N GLY A 77 16.58 32.57 -7.05
CA GLY A 77 17.30 32.11 -8.24
C GLY A 77 18.81 31.97 -8.08
N VAL A 78 19.38 32.22 -6.90
CA VAL A 78 20.80 31.97 -6.65
C VAL A 78 21.09 30.46 -6.70
N THR A 79 22.19 30.10 -7.36
CA THR A 79 22.76 28.75 -7.31
C THR A 79 24.10 28.79 -6.58
N ILE A 80 24.33 27.91 -5.62
CA ILE A 80 25.62 27.70 -4.95
C ILE A 80 26.10 26.31 -5.34
N ILE A 81 27.33 26.20 -5.85
CA ILE A 81 27.92 24.94 -6.30
C ILE A 81 29.15 24.65 -5.44
N ALA A 82 29.08 23.63 -4.61
CA ALA A 82 30.22 23.03 -3.92
C ALA A 82 31.21 22.47 -4.94
N LYS A 83 32.46 22.90 -4.81
CA LYS A 83 33.57 22.52 -5.65
C LYS A 83 34.01 21.09 -5.34
N HIS A 84 34.35 20.33 -6.36
CA HIS A 84 34.89 19.00 -6.16
C HIS A 84 36.42 19.04 -6.08
N ASP A 85 36.96 19.20 -4.87
CA ASP A 85 38.39 19.06 -4.59
C ASP A 85 38.66 18.38 -3.22
N ASP A 86 39.90 18.45 -2.73
CA ASP A 86 40.31 17.81 -1.47
C ASP A 86 39.82 18.58 -0.21
N VAL A 87 39.16 19.72 -0.39
CA VAL A 87 38.61 20.53 0.69
C VAL A 87 37.12 20.26 0.79
N VAL A 88 36.64 19.94 1.98
CA VAL A 88 35.21 19.73 2.21
C VAL A 88 34.47 21.06 2.27
N ASP A 89 33.36 21.13 1.54
CA ASP A 89 32.50 22.29 1.42
C ASP A 89 31.24 22.15 2.28
N TYR A 90 30.92 23.16 3.08
CA TYR A 90 29.67 23.23 3.85
C TYR A 90 29.38 24.68 4.24
N ILE A 91 28.13 24.96 4.64
CA ILE A 91 27.74 26.27 5.20
C ILE A 91 27.30 26.07 6.65
N LEU A 92 27.96 26.75 7.59
CA LEU A 92 27.63 26.72 9.02
C LEU A 92 27.17 28.09 9.51
N ILE A 93 25.94 28.16 10.02
CA ILE A 93 25.39 29.35 10.67
C ILE A 93 25.63 29.21 12.17
N GLU A 94 26.58 29.98 12.71
CA GLU A 94 26.94 29.92 14.13
C GLU A 94 25.87 30.61 15.01
N GLN A 95 25.87 30.30 16.31
CA GLN A 95 25.01 30.96 17.28
C GLN A 95 25.11 32.50 17.22
N GLY A 96 23.94 33.15 17.05
CA GLY A 96 23.82 34.61 16.92
C GLY A 96 24.00 35.13 15.49
N ALA A 97 24.35 34.27 14.53
CA ALA A 97 24.33 34.57 13.10
C ALA A 97 22.94 34.28 12.50
N LYS A 98 22.73 34.70 11.24
CA LYS A 98 21.50 34.41 10.50
C LYS A 98 21.75 34.00 9.05
N ILE A 99 20.85 33.17 8.53
CA ILE A 99 20.67 32.95 7.09
C ILE A 99 19.33 33.54 6.64
N ASP A 100 19.32 34.29 5.54
CA ASP A 100 18.10 34.85 4.94
C ASP A 100 18.02 34.40 3.47
N ALA A 101 17.63 33.14 3.27
CA ALA A 101 17.51 32.50 1.97
C ALA A 101 16.05 32.51 1.51
N GLN A 102 15.71 33.37 0.56
CA GLN A 102 14.33 33.59 0.11
C GLN A 102 14.19 33.38 -1.40
N GLY A 103 13.99 32.13 -1.80
CA GLY A 103 13.61 31.71 -3.14
C GLY A 103 12.11 31.86 -3.44
N THR A 104 11.73 31.49 -4.66
CA THR A 104 10.33 31.34 -5.06
C THR A 104 10.13 30.00 -5.78
N ALA A 105 8.89 29.49 -5.87
CA ALA A 105 8.61 28.28 -6.63
C ALA A 105 9.13 28.32 -8.09
N SER A 106 9.10 29.50 -8.72
CA SER A 106 9.62 29.71 -10.08
C SER A 106 11.12 29.97 -10.17
N ASN A 107 11.77 30.36 -9.06
CA ASN A 107 13.19 30.67 -8.98
C ASN A 107 13.72 30.20 -7.62
N PRO A 108 13.77 28.88 -7.37
CA PRO A 108 14.27 28.36 -6.11
C PRO A 108 15.75 28.71 -5.93
N ILE A 109 16.19 28.74 -4.69
CA ILE A 109 17.62 28.73 -4.36
C ILE A 109 18.09 27.30 -4.46
N VAL A 110 19.20 27.07 -5.15
CA VAL A 110 19.76 25.74 -5.35
C VAL A 110 21.16 25.69 -4.76
N MET A 111 21.40 24.79 -3.80
CA MET A 111 22.72 24.48 -3.27
C MET A 111 23.05 23.04 -3.67
N THR A 112 24.10 22.85 -4.47
CA THR A 112 24.42 21.58 -5.15
C THR A 112 25.94 21.40 -5.23
N SER A 113 26.41 20.34 -5.86
CA SER A 113 27.84 20.06 -6.05
C SER A 113 28.23 19.91 -7.53
N GLU A 114 29.51 20.09 -7.85
CA GLU A 114 30.05 19.78 -9.18
C GLU A 114 29.95 18.28 -9.50
N LYS A 115 30.10 17.43 -8.47
CA LYS A 115 30.14 15.97 -8.58
C LYS A 115 28.74 15.36 -8.80
N LYS A 116 27.70 15.92 -8.19
CA LYS A 116 26.30 15.45 -8.26
C LYS A 116 26.13 13.96 -7.94
N GLU A 117 26.83 13.53 -6.89
CA GLU A 117 26.73 12.19 -6.33
C GLU A 117 26.39 12.31 -4.84
N PRO A 118 25.58 11.42 -4.26
CA PRO A 118 25.38 11.36 -2.81
C PRO A 118 26.72 11.44 -2.07
N GLY A 119 26.79 12.27 -1.04
CA GLY A 119 27.99 12.50 -0.24
C GLY A 119 29.00 13.47 -0.83
N ALA A 120 28.63 14.28 -1.83
CA ALA A 120 29.58 15.16 -2.51
C ALA A 120 29.98 16.41 -1.72
N TRP A 121 29.17 16.85 -0.75
CA TRP A 121 29.47 18.01 0.10
C TRP A 121 28.67 17.95 1.42
N GLY A 122 28.99 18.82 2.37
CA GLY A 122 28.54 18.73 3.75
C GLY A 122 27.22 19.45 4.08
N GLY A 123 26.50 20.03 3.11
CA GLY A 123 25.17 20.60 3.37
C GLY A 123 25.14 21.89 4.19
N ILE A 124 24.00 22.14 4.84
CA ILE A 124 23.73 23.36 5.62
C ILE A 124 23.51 23.01 7.09
N HIS A 125 24.24 23.69 7.97
CA HIS A 125 24.22 23.48 9.41
C HIS A 125 23.82 24.77 10.12
N ILE A 126 22.83 24.72 11.02
CA ILE A 126 22.32 25.91 11.72
C ILE A 126 22.35 25.70 13.23
N CYS A 127 23.16 26.50 13.92
CA CYS A 127 23.30 26.47 15.38
C CYS A 127 22.51 27.62 16.03
N GLY A 128 21.49 27.27 16.83
CA GLY A 128 20.64 28.21 17.56
C GLY A 128 20.83 28.16 19.08
N TYR A 129 20.08 29.03 19.77
CA TYR A 129 20.08 29.17 21.23
C TYR A 129 18.91 28.45 21.94
N ALA A 130 18.08 27.69 21.22
CA ALA A 130 16.97 26.95 21.82
C ALA A 130 17.46 25.73 22.60
N HIS A 131 16.57 25.10 23.37
CA HIS A 131 16.95 23.98 24.22
C HIS A 131 17.51 22.77 23.45
N THR A 132 18.26 21.94 24.17
CA THR A 132 18.61 20.56 23.80
C THR A 132 18.63 19.75 25.10
N ASN A 133 18.40 18.45 25.03
CA ASN A 133 18.61 17.54 26.15
C ASN A 133 20.02 16.91 26.18
N ALA A 134 20.92 17.36 25.30
CA ALA A 134 22.35 17.09 25.40
C ALA A 134 22.90 17.42 26.80
N GLU A 135 23.98 16.75 27.19
CA GLU A 135 24.57 16.92 28.53
C GLU A 135 24.93 18.40 28.79
N GLY A 136 24.35 18.97 29.85
CA GLY A 136 24.57 20.37 30.21
C GLY A 136 23.67 21.39 29.48
N GLY A 137 22.78 20.95 28.58
CA GLY A 137 21.86 21.81 27.83
C GLY A 137 22.51 22.56 26.67
N THR A 138 23.71 22.15 26.26
CA THR A 138 24.47 22.70 25.14
C THR A 138 25.27 21.58 24.48
N GLY A 139 25.47 21.65 23.16
CA GLY A 139 26.29 20.70 22.42
C GLY A 139 27.28 21.39 21.48
N SER A 140 28.01 20.58 20.71
CA SER A 140 28.87 21.01 19.61
C SER A 140 28.34 20.38 18.33
N SER A 141 28.13 21.17 17.27
CA SER A 141 27.75 20.62 15.97
C SER A 141 28.81 19.62 15.52
N GLU A 142 28.37 18.53 14.90
CA GLU A 142 29.27 17.47 14.41
C GLU A 142 30.15 18.03 13.29
N ILE A 143 29.57 18.89 12.45
CA ILE A 143 30.29 19.59 11.40
C ILE A 143 30.74 20.97 11.88
N GLY A 144 32.04 21.24 11.77
CA GLY A 144 32.66 22.53 12.09
C GLY A 144 32.80 22.86 13.59
N GLY A 145 32.22 22.07 14.49
CA GLY A 145 32.42 22.18 15.94
C GLY A 145 31.89 23.48 16.56
N ALA A 146 30.79 24.03 16.03
CA ALA A 146 30.18 25.25 16.57
C ALA A 146 29.28 24.93 17.79
N PRO A 147 29.25 25.80 18.82
CA PRO A 147 28.35 25.59 19.95
C PRO A 147 26.89 25.78 19.54
N TYR A 148 26.01 24.95 20.09
CA TYR A 148 24.55 25.11 20.00
C TYR A 148 23.88 24.83 21.34
N GLY A 149 22.57 25.11 21.41
CA GLY A 149 21.78 24.85 22.59
C GLY A 149 21.70 26.04 23.54
N GLY A 150 20.82 25.96 24.52
CA GLY A 150 20.54 27.04 25.46
C GLY A 150 19.14 26.94 26.04
N ASN A 151 18.49 28.08 26.23
CA ASN A 151 17.14 28.17 26.80
C ASN A 151 16.26 29.22 26.10
N ASN A 152 16.65 29.63 24.89
CA ASN A 152 15.94 30.63 24.12
C ASN A 152 15.15 29.98 22.98
N ASP A 153 14.01 29.38 23.29
CA ASP A 153 13.15 28.75 22.29
C ASP A 153 12.58 29.73 21.27
N ALA A 154 12.61 31.04 21.56
CA ALA A 154 12.20 32.10 20.64
C ALA A 154 13.37 32.59 19.76
N ASP A 155 14.53 31.93 19.80
CA ASP A 155 15.67 32.26 18.95
C ASP A 155 15.31 32.27 17.46
N ASN A 156 15.97 33.13 16.71
CA ASN A 156 15.72 33.35 15.28
C ASN A 156 17.03 33.34 14.51
N SER A 157 17.34 32.19 13.93
CA SER A 157 18.48 31.94 13.04
C SER A 157 18.22 32.35 11.59
N GLY A 158 17.03 32.91 11.30
CA GLY A 158 16.68 33.54 10.02
C GLY A 158 15.55 32.85 9.26
N THR A 159 15.68 32.78 7.94
CA THR A 159 14.65 32.26 7.01
C THR A 159 15.26 31.35 5.95
N LEU A 160 14.66 30.18 5.76
CA LEU A 160 14.81 29.33 4.58
C LEU A 160 13.45 29.23 3.88
N ARG A 161 13.38 29.65 2.62
CA ARG A 161 12.17 29.57 1.80
C ARG A 161 12.49 29.20 0.35
N TYR A 162 11.89 28.14 -0.19
CA TYR A 162 12.17 27.62 -1.55
C TYR A 162 13.66 27.36 -1.77
N VAL A 163 14.25 26.55 -0.88
CA VAL A 163 15.66 26.15 -0.90
C VAL A 163 15.76 24.67 -1.23
N ARG A 164 16.61 24.32 -2.19
CA ARG A 164 16.93 22.93 -2.52
C ARG A 164 18.40 22.67 -2.23
N VAL A 165 18.65 21.63 -1.45
CA VAL A 165 19.97 21.13 -1.10
C VAL A 165 20.12 19.76 -1.74
N GLU A 166 21.11 19.61 -2.62
CA GLU A 166 21.26 18.42 -3.47
C GLU A 166 22.61 17.73 -3.19
N TYR A 167 22.63 16.40 -3.12
CA TYR A 167 23.84 15.58 -3.11
C TYR A 167 24.75 15.81 -1.87
N THR A 168 24.16 16.06 -0.72
CA THR A 168 24.84 16.17 0.59
C THR A 168 25.21 14.80 1.17
N GLY A 169 25.69 14.72 2.40
CA GLY A 169 26.06 13.44 3.02
C GLY A 169 27.56 13.23 3.21
N PHE A 170 28.41 14.26 3.07
CA PHE A 170 29.86 14.02 3.08
C PHE A 170 30.33 13.38 4.40
N ALA A 171 30.91 12.20 4.31
CA ALA A 171 31.48 11.48 5.44
C ALA A 171 32.84 12.07 5.86
N PHE A 172 32.92 12.63 7.06
CA PHE A 172 34.15 13.21 7.60
C PHE A 172 35.04 12.15 8.26
N ASP A 173 34.42 11.18 8.93
CA ASP A 173 35.06 9.98 9.48
C ASP A 173 34.05 8.83 9.63
N GLU A 174 34.42 7.73 10.31
CA GLU A 174 33.57 6.54 10.49
C GLU A 174 32.37 6.77 11.41
N GLU A 175 32.35 7.88 12.17
CA GLU A 175 31.30 8.20 13.16
C GLU A 175 30.53 9.47 12.82
N HIS A 176 31.08 10.35 11.94
CA HIS A 176 30.47 11.63 11.59
C HIS A 176 30.29 11.78 10.09
N GLU A 177 29.02 11.78 9.67
CA GLU A 177 28.56 12.10 8.32
C GLU A 177 27.71 13.39 8.38
N ALA A 178 27.38 13.99 7.23
CA ALA A 178 26.81 15.34 7.18
C ALA A 178 25.49 15.38 6.43
N ASN A 179 24.44 15.90 7.07
CA ASN A 179 23.08 15.82 6.54
C ASN A 179 22.79 16.85 5.43
N GLY A 180 21.58 16.82 4.88
CA GLY A 180 21.06 17.86 3.99
C GLY A 180 20.94 19.21 4.67
N ILE A 181 19.99 19.32 5.61
CA ILE A 181 19.81 20.50 6.45
C ILE A 181 19.72 20.08 7.92
N THR A 182 20.71 20.50 8.71
CA THR A 182 20.80 20.16 10.13
C THR A 182 20.43 21.34 11.03
N PHE A 183 19.55 21.08 11.99
CA PHE A 183 19.07 22.05 12.96
C PHE A 183 19.59 21.72 14.35
N TYR A 184 20.65 22.41 14.77
CA TYR A 184 21.23 22.28 16.10
C TYR A 184 20.61 23.32 17.05
N GLY A 185 19.68 22.92 17.92
CA GLY A 185 19.06 23.80 18.92
C GLY A 185 18.42 25.06 18.31
N VAL A 186 17.76 24.94 17.16
CA VAL A 186 17.18 26.09 16.44
C VAL A 186 15.82 26.48 17.03
N GLY A 187 15.62 27.79 17.24
CA GLY A 187 14.41 28.34 17.86
C GLY A 187 13.23 28.55 16.90
N ASN A 188 12.03 28.63 17.47
CA ASN A 188 10.76 28.84 16.76
C ASN A 188 10.55 30.26 16.20
N GLY A 189 11.50 31.17 16.43
CA GLY A 189 11.57 32.45 15.72
C GLY A 189 12.13 32.32 14.31
N THR A 190 12.74 31.17 13.97
CA THR A 190 13.27 30.84 12.65
C THR A 190 12.15 30.36 11.72
N THR A 191 12.15 30.80 10.46
CA THR A 191 11.18 30.36 9.45
C THR A 191 11.83 29.34 8.53
N VAL A 192 11.29 28.12 8.46
CA VAL A 192 11.75 27.07 7.53
C VAL A 192 10.55 26.55 6.75
N GLU A 193 10.44 26.96 5.49
CA GLU A 193 9.33 26.52 4.64
C GLU A 193 9.78 26.20 3.20
N TYR A 194 9.11 25.26 2.52
CA TYR A 194 9.43 24.92 1.12
C TYR A 194 10.91 24.59 0.92
N CYS A 195 11.41 23.60 1.65
CA CYS A 195 12.79 23.14 1.52
C CYS A 195 12.83 21.71 1.00
N GLN A 196 13.83 21.39 0.17
CA GLN A 196 14.05 20.03 -0.30
C GLN A 196 15.48 19.57 -0.03
N ALA A 197 15.63 18.36 0.50
CA ALA A 197 16.86 17.57 0.47
C ALA A 197 16.73 16.52 -0.64
N TYR A 198 17.73 16.43 -1.52
CA TYR A 198 17.67 15.59 -2.72
C TYR A 198 18.94 14.76 -2.88
N MET A 199 18.82 13.43 -2.89
CA MET A 199 19.89 12.45 -3.12
C MET A 199 21.12 12.65 -2.23
N GLY A 200 20.93 12.87 -0.93
CA GLY A 200 22.02 12.85 0.05
C GLY A 200 22.50 11.42 0.39
N SER A 201 23.74 11.25 0.84
CA SER A 201 24.20 9.93 1.34
C SER A 201 23.90 9.69 2.83
N ASP A 202 23.25 10.65 3.47
CA ASP A 202 22.92 10.70 4.89
C ASP A 202 21.54 11.38 5.02
N ASP A 203 21.15 11.80 6.21
CA ASP A 203 19.82 12.31 6.49
C ASP A 203 19.41 13.51 5.63
N GLY A 204 18.14 13.53 5.21
CA GLY A 204 17.60 14.67 4.47
C GLY A 204 17.50 15.92 5.33
N PHE A 205 16.86 15.78 6.50
CA PHE A 205 16.72 16.83 7.51
C PHE A 205 16.89 16.20 8.88
N GLU A 206 17.69 16.82 9.74
CA GLU A 206 17.93 16.33 11.08
C GLU A 206 17.80 17.43 12.14
N TRP A 207 17.13 17.12 13.25
CA TRP A 207 16.99 18.02 14.40
C TRP A 207 17.74 17.49 15.63
N PHE A 208 18.73 18.24 16.09
CA PHE A 208 19.38 18.06 17.39
C PHE A 208 18.77 19.06 18.38
N GLY A 209 17.65 18.67 18.99
CA GLY A 209 16.91 19.54 19.91
C GLY A 209 16.24 20.73 19.22
N GLY A 210 15.89 21.74 20.02
CA GLY A 210 15.30 22.99 19.57
C GLY A 210 13.77 22.97 19.46
N SER A 211 13.22 24.10 19.04
CA SER A 211 11.77 24.35 18.97
C SER A 211 11.31 24.80 17.58
N VAL A 212 12.20 24.83 16.58
CA VAL A 212 11.90 25.32 15.23
C VAL A 212 10.67 24.65 14.64
N ASN A 213 9.78 25.45 14.05
CA ASN A 213 8.63 24.94 13.32
C ASN A 213 8.93 24.93 11.81
N VAL A 214 8.50 23.89 11.11
CA VAL A 214 8.81 23.66 9.69
C VAL A 214 7.56 23.35 8.86
N LYS A 215 7.49 23.83 7.61
CA LYS A 215 6.33 23.58 6.74
C LYS A 215 6.75 23.29 5.30
N TYR A 216 6.07 22.37 4.61
CA TYR A 216 6.37 22.08 3.20
C TYR A 216 7.82 21.58 3.00
N LEU A 217 8.19 20.49 3.66
CA LEU A 217 9.50 19.86 3.49
C LEU A 217 9.41 18.63 2.59
N VAL A 218 10.42 18.42 1.76
CA VAL A 218 10.51 17.28 0.85
C VAL A 218 11.89 16.63 0.97
N SER A 219 11.95 15.37 1.36
CA SER A 219 13.16 14.56 1.26
C SER A 219 12.98 13.53 0.14
N THR A 220 13.96 13.43 -0.75
CA THR A 220 13.87 12.58 -1.95
C THR A 220 15.17 11.82 -2.14
N ASP A 221 15.09 10.49 -2.05
CA ASP A 221 16.18 9.55 -2.35
C ASP A 221 17.48 9.76 -1.56
N CYS A 222 17.38 10.31 -0.35
CA CYS A 222 18.48 10.29 0.63
C CYS A 222 18.69 8.84 1.11
N SER A 223 19.94 8.39 1.22
CA SER A 223 20.23 6.97 1.50
C SER A 223 20.13 6.57 2.97
N ASP A 224 20.14 7.53 3.89
CA ASP A 224 19.80 7.25 5.29
C ASP A 224 18.35 7.69 5.58
N ASP A 225 18.09 8.45 6.63
CA ASP A 225 16.74 8.80 7.04
C ASP A 225 16.22 10.05 6.32
N SER A 226 14.95 10.02 5.90
CA SER A 226 14.37 11.20 5.24
C SER A 226 14.18 12.37 6.21
N PHE A 227 13.80 12.07 7.45
CA PHE A 227 13.66 13.01 8.55
C PHE A 227 14.12 12.32 9.85
N ASP A 228 15.13 12.86 10.51
CA ASP A 228 15.58 12.38 11.82
C ASP A 228 15.38 13.47 12.89
N TRP A 229 14.96 13.10 14.09
CA TRP A 229 15.24 13.96 15.23
C TRP A 229 15.80 13.20 16.43
N THR A 230 16.56 13.96 17.20
CA THR A 230 17.08 13.57 18.50
C THR A 230 17.13 14.78 19.44
N GLU A 231 17.71 14.55 20.61
CA GLU A 231 18.07 15.57 21.59
C GLU A 231 16.96 16.51 22.06
N GLY A 232 15.71 16.04 22.02
CA GLY A 232 14.62 16.75 22.67
C GLY A 232 13.85 17.75 21.81
N TRP A 233 13.89 17.64 20.47
CA TRP A 233 13.15 18.55 19.58
C TRP A 233 11.65 18.59 19.90
N ASN A 234 11.09 19.80 20.04
CA ASN A 234 9.69 20.03 20.39
C ASN A 234 8.93 20.99 19.46
N GLY A 235 9.41 21.09 18.21
CA GLY A 235 8.80 21.91 17.18
C GLY A 235 7.48 21.36 16.62
N LYS A 236 6.96 22.08 15.62
CA LYS A 236 5.78 21.68 14.84
C LYS A 236 6.13 21.51 13.38
N ALA A 237 5.52 20.53 12.72
CA ALA A 237 5.73 20.26 11.31
C ALA A 237 4.41 20.11 10.55
N GLN A 238 4.27 20.68 9.35
CA GLN A 238 3.12 20.40 8.50
C GLN A 238 3.47 20.28 7.01
N PHE A 239 2.85 19.32 6.30
CA PHE A 239 3.09 19.05 4.87
C PHE A 239 4.51 18.54 4.60
N LEU A 240 4.81 17.34 5.09
CA LEU A 240 6.10 16.67 4.91
C LEU A 240 5.97 15.54 3.90
N VAL A 241 6.93 15.46 2.98
CA VAL A 241 7.02 14.40 1.98
C VAL A 241 8.37 13.70 2.14
N ALA A 242 8.34 12.38 2.28
CA ALA A 242 9.52 11.53 2.08
C ALA A 242 9.23 10.59 0.91
N TYR A 243 10.17 10.48 -0.03
CA TYR A 243 10.08 9.55 -1.15
C TYR A 243 11.43 8.88 -1.39
N GLN A 244 11.45 7.56 -1.38
CA GLN A 244 12.63 6.73 -1.65
C GLN A 244 12.31 5.78 -2.81
N SER A 245 13.07 5.89 -3.90
CA SER A 245 12.95 5.04 -5.09
C SER A 245 13.53 3.64 -4.84
N PRO A 246 13.10 2.62 -5.61
CA PRO A 246 13.65 1.26 -5.47
C PRO A 246 15.17 1.22 -5.64
N LYS A 247 15.82 0.35 -4.87
CA LYS A 247 17.28 0.16 -4.88
C LYS A 247 17.86 -0.13 -6.26
N ASP A 248 17.14 -0.92 -7.08
CA ASP A 248 17.58 -1.25 -8.44
C ASP A 248 17.63 -0.02 -9.36
N GLU A 249 16.91 1.05 -9.04
CA GLU A 249 16.92 2.32 -9.77
C GLU A 249 18.01 3.27 -9.24
N LEU A 250 18.18 3.36 -7.91
CA LEU A 250 19.15 4.26 -7.26
C LEU A 250 20.59 3.73 -7.28
N GLY A 251 20.76 2.41 -7.22
CA GLY A 251 22.06 1.74 -7.03
C GLY A 251 22.54 1.69 -5.57
N TYR A 252 21.74 2.20 -4.63
CA TYR A 252 21.96 2.15 -3.19
C TYR A 252 20.63 1.95 -2.46
N ASP A 253 20.71 1.62 -1.17
CA ASP A 253 19.54 1.43 -0.31
C ASP A 253 19.24 2.74 0.44
N CYS A 254 18.01 2.89 0.89
CA CYS A 254 17.54 4.00 1.73
C CYS A 254 17.06 3.45 3.08
N ASP A 255 17.43 4.10 4.19
CA ASP A 255 17.00 3.68 5.53
C ASP A 255 15.55 4.06 5.87
N CYS A 256 15.26 4.66 7.01
CA CYS A 256 13.90 4.96 7.43
C CYS A 256 13.33 6.17 6.68
N LEU A 257 12.00 6.28 6.66
CA LEU A 257 11.36 7.53 6.22
C LEU A 257 11.39 8.55 7.37
N MET A 258 11.30 8.07 8.61
CA MET A 258 11.50 8.88 9.79
C MET A 258 12.18 8.06 10.89
N GLU A 259 13.28 8.58 11.42
CA GLU A 259 13.92 8.09 12.64
C GLU A 259 13.71 9.10 13.77
N CYS A 260 13.35 8.59 14.95
CA CYS A 260 12.69 9.42 15.94
C CYS A 260 13.16 9.08 17.36
N ASP A 261 14.09 9.87 17.87
CA ASP A 261 14.72 9.72 19.18
C ASP A 261 14.31 10.81 20.17
N ASN A 262 14.28 10.46 21.46
CA ASN A 262 14.48 11.48 22.48
C ASN A 262 15.97 11.70 22.75
N ASN A 263 16.67 10.64 23.14
CA ASN A 263 18.12 10.65 23.37
C ASN A 263 18.63 9.21 23.49
N GLY A 264 19.52 8.77 22.59
CA GLY A 264 20.01 7.39 22.53
C GLY A 264 20.77 6.90 23.79
N LYS A 265 21.28 7.81 24.64
CA LYS A 265 22.01 7.47 25.88
C LYS A 265 21.12 7.50 27.12
N SER A 266 20.04 8.29 27.09
CA SER A 266 19.14 8.50 28.23
C SER A 266 17.72 8.75 27.75
N PHE A 267 16.92 7.70 27.60
CA PHE A 267 15.58 7.76 27.00
C PHE A 267 14.61 8.73 27.70
N GLY A 268 14.80 8.98 29.00
CA GLY A 268 14.02 9.94 29.78
C GLY A 268 14.62 11.35 29.88
N ALA A 269 15.61 11.71 29.06
CA ALA A 269 16.26 13.02 29.09
C ALA A 269 15.24 14.15 28.86
N THR A 270 15.39 15.25 29.59
CA THR A 270 14.49 16.41 29.50
C THR A 270 15.22 17.63 28.94
N PRO A 271 14.56 18.46 28.11
CA PRO A 271 13.19 18.28 27.61
C PRO A 271 13.08 17.04 26.69
N VAL A 272 11.93 16.37 26.78
CA VAL A 272 11.69 15.16 25.98
C VAL A 272 11.28 15.57 24.58
N ALA A 273 11.83 14.92 23.55
CA ALA A 273 11.43 15.12 22.17
C ALA A 273 9.94 14.80 22.07
N CYS A 274 9.15 15.80 21.66
CA CYS A 274 7.70 15.70 21.57
C CYS A 274 7.16 16.64 20.50
N PRO A 275 7.59 16.46 19.23
CA PRO A 275 7.12 17.29 18.15
C PRO A 275 5.64 17.04 17.84
N THR A 276 4.98 18.04 17.25
CA THR A 276 3.62 17.91 16.70
C THR A 276 3.64 18.02 15.18
N LEU A 277 3.35 16.92 14.49
CA LEU A 277 3.40 16.82 13.04
C LEU A 277 2.01 16.58 12.46
N ALA A 278 1.71 17.19 11.31
CA ALA A 278 0.46 16.99 10.60
C ALA A 278 0.65 16.94 9.09
N ASN A 279 -0.15 16.13 8.38
CA ASN A 279 -0.11 16.03 6.92
C ASN A 279 1.24 15.51 6.40
N LEU A 280 1.47 14.21 6.53
CA LEU A 280 2.69 13.53 6.08
C LEU A 280 2.35 12.55 4.94
N THR A 281 3.15 12.55 3.89
CA THR A 281 3.15 11.49 2.86
C THR A 281 4.53 10.84 2.83
N LEU A 282 4.63 9.60 3.28
CA LEU A 282 5.90 8.89 3.45
C LEU A 282 5.89 7.62 2.57
N ILE A 283 6.74 7.59 1.55
CA ILE A 283 6.76 6.53 0.52
C ILE A 283 8.16 5.92 0.46
N GLY A 284 8.29 4.65 0.84
CA GLY A 284 9.55 3.90 0.81
C GLY A 284 9.82 3.12 -0.47
N ASN A 285 11.02 2.55 -0.52
CA ASN A 285 11.64 1.85 -1.64
C ASN A 285 11.23 0.36 -1.82
N GLY A 286 10.24 -0.12 -1.06
CA GLY A 286 9.77 -1.51 -1.08
C GLY A 286 10.57 -2.47 -0.19
N GLU A 287 11.59 -1.98 0.52
CA GLU A 287 12.44 -2.82 1.37
C GLU A 287 11.83 -3.14 2.74
N SER A 288 12.40 -4.13 3.45
CA SER A 288 11.90 -4.61 4.74
C SER A 288 12.17 -3.68 5.94
N LYS A 289 12.71 -2.49 5.69
CA LYS A 289 13.05 -1.48 6.71
C LYS A 289 11.81 -0.75 7.24
N GLN A 290 12.02 0.24 8.11
CA GLN A 290 10.98 0.98 8.82
C GLN A 290 10.51 2.21 8.02
N GLY A 291 9.22 2.51 8.12
CA GLY A 291 8.64 3.77 7.67
C GLY A 291 8.89 4.84 8.73
N ILE A 292 8.05 4.86 9.77
CA ILE A 292 8.24 5.68 10.96
C ILE A 292 8.81 4.81 12.07
N ARG A 293 9.96 5.19 12.63
CA ARG A 293 10.67 4.46 13.68
C ARG A 293 10.69 5.27 14.99
N LEU A 294 9.76 4.99 15.90
CA LEU A 294 9.69 5.66 17.20
C LEU A 294 10.53 4.93 18.25
N ARG A 295 11.64 5.52 18.69
CA ARG A 295 12.60 4.85 19.58
C ARG A 295 13.19 5.81 20.64
N ALA A 296 14.07 5.24 21.47
CA ALA A 296 14.82 5.93 22.53
C ALA A 296 14.01 6.87 23.44
N GLY A 297 12.77 6.53 23.79
CA GLY A 297 11.90 7.33 24.65
C GLY A 297 11.30 8.59 24.02
N THR A 298 11.35 8.73 22.69
CA THR A 298 10.65 9.81 22.00
C THR A 298 9.17 9.80 22.36
N LYS A 299 8.62 11.00 22.51
CA LYS A 299 7.19 11.24 22.40
C LYS A 299 6.91 11.86 21.04
N ALA A 300 5.71 11.69 20.51
CA ALA A 300 5.33 12.30 19.25
C ALA A 300 3.83 12.49 19.16
N LYS A 301 3.41 13.58 18.51
CA LYS A 301 2.02 13.79 18.11
C LYS A 301 1.94 13.84 16.60
N ILE A 302 1.50 12.77 15.97
CA ILE A 302 1.45 12.63 14.51
C ILE A 302 -0.01 12.54 14.08
N TYR A 303 -0.38 13.42 13.15
CA TYR A 303 -1.74 13.51 12.62
C TYR A 303 -1.74 13.48 11.08
N ASN A 304 -2.81 12.95 10.49
CA ASN A 304 -3.09 13.06 9.05
C ASN A 304 -1.96 12.50 8.17
N ALA A 305 -1.45 11.31 8.46
CA ALA A 305 -0.29 10.72 7.79
C ALA A 305 -0.66 9.54 6.90
N ILE A 306 0.05 9.37 5.78
CA ILE A 306 -0.01 8.17 4.94
C ILE A 306 1.39 7.60 4.83
N VAL A 307 1.54 6.30 5.09
CA VAL A 307 2.83 5.59 5.03
C VAL A 307 2.69 4.32 4.20
N LYS A 308 3.56 4.16 3.19
CA LYS A 308 3.65 2.92 2.38
C LYS A 308 5.08 2.68 1.91
N GLY A 309 5.31 1.53 1.28
CA GLY A 309 6.59 1.23 0.62
C GLY A 309 7.72 0.83 1.56
N LYS A 310 7.43 0.54 2.83
CA LYS A 310 8.35 -0.08 3.78
C LYS A 310 7.70 -1.33 4.35
N GLY A 311 8.50 -2.36 4.62
CA GLY A 311 8.03 -3.63 5.18
C GLY A 311 7.43 -3.46 6.58
N GLN A 312 7.82 -2.41 7.30
CA GLN A 312 7.22 -2.03 8.58
C GLN A 312 6.86 -0.54 8.56
N CYS A 313 5.63 -0.18 8.23
CA CYS A 313 5.24 1.23 8.07
C CYS A 313 5.35 2.05 9.37
N LEU A 314 5.16 1.43 10.55
CA LEU A 314 5.36 2.06 11.85
C LEU A 314 5.92 1.06 12.85
N THR A 315 6.99 1.45 13.56
CA THR A 315 7.58 0.68 14.66
C THR A 315 7.70 1.48 15.94
N THR A 316 7.58 0.80 17.08
CA THR A 316 7.93 1.31 18.40
C THR A 316 8.96 0.40 19.05
N GLU A 317 10.03 0.97 19.62
CA GLU A 317 11.20 0.16 20.01
C GLU A 317 11.63 0.26 21.48
N THR A 318 10.94 1.08 22.29
CA THR A 318 11.30 1.24 23.72
C THR A 318 10.07 1.31 24.62
N THR A 319 10.25 0.87 25.86
CA THR A 319 9.19 0.87 26.89
C THR A 319 8.65 2.27 27.15
N GLU A 320 9.53 3.29 27.17
CA GLU A 320 9.17 4.69 27.38
C GLU A 320 8.27 5.21 26.25
N THR A 321 8.61 4.92 24.99
CA THR A 321 7.82 5.32 23.82
C THR A 321 6.44 4.67 23.82
N GLU A 322 6.35 3.36 24.07
CA GLU A 322 5.05 2.67 24.10
C GLU A 322 4.18 3.09 25.29
N ASN A 323 4.78 3.33 26.46
CA ASN A 323 4.04 3.89 27.60
C ASN A 323 3.49 5.29 27.29
N ALA A 324 4.23 6.12 26.56
CA ALA A 324 3.76 7.44 26.15
C ALA A 324 2.53 7.37 25.23
N LEU A 325 2.44 6.34 24.38
CA LEU A 325 1.25 6.08 23.57
C LEU A 325 0.06 5.63 24.43
N MET A 326 0.32 4.75 25.40
CA MET A 326 -0.72 4.24 26.31
C MET A 326 -1.26 5.30 27.27
N ASP A 327 -0.42 6.22 27.75
CA ASP A 327 -0.83 7.29 28.67
C ASP A 327 -1.35 8.56 27.97
N GLY A 328 -1.26 8.61 26.64
CA GLY A 328 -1.74 9.71 25.80
C GLY A 328 -0.81 10.92 25.75
N SER A 329 0.43 10.81 26.25
CA SER A 329 1.44 11.86 26.08
C SER A 329 2.07 11.85 24.67
N SER A 330 2.00 10.72 23.97
CA SER A 330 2.08 10.62 22.52
C SER A 330 0.69 10.42 21.92
N GLU A 331 0.45 10.95 20.71
CA GLU A 331 -0.83 10.85 20.02
C GLU A 331 -0.62 10.47 18.56
N LEU A 332 -1.28 9.41 18.09
CA LEU A 332 -1.28 8.97 16.69
C LEU A 332 -2.73 8.92 16.22
N GLN A 333 -3.14 9.83 15.33
CA GLN A 333 -4.54 9.90 14.85
C GLN A 333 -4.63 10.24 13.37
N TYR A 334 -5.63 9.70 12.68
CA TYR A 334 -5.81 9.86 11.23
C TYR A 334 -4.55 9.46 10.45
N ILE A 335 -4.01 8.29 10.78
CA ILE A 335 -2.83 7.70 10.12
C ILE A 335 -3.27 6.45 9.35
N THR A 336 -2.95 6.41 8.06
CA THR A 336 -3.16 5.24 7.20
C THR A 336 -1.83 4.58 6.86
N LEU A 337 -1.72 3.28 7.15
CA LEU A 337 -0.53 2.47 6.94
C LEU A 337 -0.81 1.33 5.94
N ALA A 338 0.11 1.10 5.02
CA ALA A 338 0.03 -0.01 4.07
C ALA A 338 0.27 -1.38 4.71
N THR A 339 0.88 -1.42 5.90
CA THR A 339 1.12 -2.63 6.69
C THR A 339 0.51 -2.48 8.08
N ASP A 340 0.49 -3.58 8.84
CA ASP A 340 0.31 -3.52 10.29
C ASP A 340 1.51 -2.81 10.97
N ILE A 341 1.34 -2.48 12.25
CA ILE A 341 2.37 -1.89 13.11
C ILE A 341 3.20 -2.97 13.81
N SER A 342 4.44 -2.64 14.18
CA SER A 342 5.30 -3.53 14.94
C SER A 342 5.73 -2.88 16.26
N CYS A 343 5.19 -3.39 17.37
CA CYS A 343 5.52 -2.92 18.72
C CYS A 343 6.49 -3.90 19.39
N LYS A 344 7.74 -3.47 19.61
CA LYS A 344 8.81 -4.35 20.11
C LYS A 344 8.57 -4.80 21.55
N GLU A 345 8.04 -3.93 22.40
CA GLU A 345 7.83 -4.25 23.82
C GLU A 345 6.43 -4.83 24.10
N GLY A 346 5.50 -4.70 23.15
CA GLY A 346 4.15 -5.26 23.23
C GLY A 346 3.25 -4.60 24.29
N ILE A 347 3.60 -3.39 24.74
CA ILE A 347 2.80 -2.54 25.64
C ILE A 347 1.72 -1.80 24.84
N TYR A 348 2.05 -1.39 23.62
CA TYR A 348 1.12 -0.88 22.63
C TYR A 348 0.84 -1.97 21.58
N SER A 349 -0.31 -1.95 20.91
CA SER A 349 -0.63 -2.91 19.84
C SER A 349 -1.47 -2.29 18.73
N SER A 350 -1.65 -3.04 17.65
CA SER A 350 -2.51 -2.68 16.53
C SER A 350 -3.93 -2.35 16.97
N ASN A 351 -4.45 -3.01 18.01
CA ASN A 351 -5.78 -2.74 18.56
C ASN A 351 -5.88 -1.37 19.24
N GLU A 352 -4.85 -0.95 20.00
CA GLU A 352 -4.84 0.40 20.56
C GLU A 352 -4.61 1.46 19.47
N PHE A 353 -3.86 1.13 18.42
CA PHE A 353 -3.63 2.01 17.28
C PHE A 353 -4.90 2.27 16.46
N THR A 354 -5.65 1.23 16.10
CA THR A 354 -6.85 1.32 15.24
C THR A 354 -8.14 1.60 16.00
N LYS A 355 -8.09 1.79 17.32
CA LYS A 355 -9.26 2.14 18.14
C LYS A 355 -10.04 3.33 17.57
N ASP A 356 -11.38 3.24 17.54
CA ASP A 356 -12.30 4.20 16.87
C ASP A 356 -11.97 5.69 17.05
N GLY A 357 -11.50 6.11 18.24
CA GLY A 357 -11.17 7.50 18.53
C GLY A 357 -9.90 8.02 17.83
N ASN A 358 -9.05 7.13 17.34
CA ASN A 358 -7.82 7.50 16.64
C ASN A 358 -8.05 7.67 15.14
N HIS A 359 -9.04 6.99 14.54
CA HIS A 359 -9.27 6.98 13.10
C HIS A 359 -8.05 6.52 12.27
N ASN A 360 -7.22 5.64 12.84
CA ASN A 360 -6.10 5.06 12.12
C ASN A 360 -6.53 3.81 11.35
N ILE A 361 -5.90 3.57 10.22
CA ILE A 361 -6.17 2.43 9.34
C ILE A 361 -4.84 1.73 9.07
N ILE A 362 -4.85 0.39 9.10
CA ILE A 362 -3.71 -0.46 8.76
C ILE A 362 -4.07 -1.37 7.59
N ASN A 363 -3.07 -1.98 6.95
CA ASN A 363 -3.25 -2.87 5.80
C ASN A 363 -4.07 -2.22 4.68
N TYR A 364 -3.86 -0.92 4.46
CA TYR A 364 -4.60 -0.15 3.47
C TYR A 364 -3.64 0.42 2.42
N SER A 365 -3.82 -0.03 1.18
CA SER A 365 -2.95 0.39 0.09
C SER A 365 -3.48 1.66 -0.56
N VAL A 366 -2.72 2.76 -0.47
CA VAL A 366 -3.01 4.03 -1.15
C VAL A 366 -2.18 4.15 -2.42
N MET A 367 -2.80 4.61 -3.49
CA MET A 367 -2.09 5.00 -4.70
C MET A 367 -1.78 6.49 -4.71
N PHE A 368 -0.62 6.80 -5.27
CA PHE A 368 -0.16 8.16 -5.48
C PHE A 368 0.15 8.34 -6.95
N THR A 369 -0.17 9.51 -7.47
CA THR A 369 0.35 9.95 -8.76
C THR A 369 1.67 10.67 -8.54
N ASN A 370 2.55 10.68 -9.54
CA ASN A 370 3.85 11.37 -9.44
C ASN A 370 4.63 11.03 -8.14
N GLY A 371 4.57 9.76 -7.71
CA GLY A 371 5.24 9.19 -6.54
C GLY A 371 4.53 9.43 -5.20
N TYR A 372 4.10 10.66 -4.92
CA TYR A 372 3.56 11.05 -3.61
C TYR A 372 2.38 12.04 -3.67
N VAL A 373 1.82 12.31 -4.85
CA VAL A 373 0.65 13.19 -5.02
C VAL A 373 -0.64 12.39 -4.88
N GLY A 374 -1.35 12.60 -3.76
CA GLY A 374 -2.51 11.83 -3.36
C GLY A 374 -2.82 12.04 -1.87
N THR A 375 -4.08 11.89 -1.49
CA THR A 375 -4.58 12.08 -0.11
C THR A 375 -5.78 11.17 0.14
N ILE A 376 -6.03 10.84 1.40
CA ILE A 376 -7.26 10.16 1.83
C ILE A 376 -8.20 11.18 2.46
N GLU A 377 -9.50 11.10 2.15
CA GLU A 377 -10.50 11.98 2.75
C GLU A 377 -10.60 11.79 4.27
N GLY A 378 -10.84 12.89 5.00
CA GLY A 378 -10.90 12.90 6.45
C GLY A 378 -9.56 13.26 7.09
N GLY A 379 -9.59 14.05 8.15
CA GLY A 379 -8.38 14.49 8.83
C GLY A 379 -8.69 15.21 10.14
N LYS A 380 -7.79 15.08 11.11
CA LYS A 380 -7.80 15.84 12.36
C LYS A 380 -7.71 17.33 12.05
N ASN A 381 -8.68 18.10 12.55
CA ASN A 381 -8.57 19.54 12.55
C ASN A 381 -7.66 20.01 13.69
N LEU A 382 -6.56 20.68 13.34
CA LEU A 382 -5.60 21.28 14.27
C LEU A 382 -5.58 22.81 14.20
N SER A 383 -6.53 23.43 13.49
CA SER A 383 -6.55 24.89 13.21
C SER A 383 -6.74 25.77 14.45
N ASP A 384 -7.02 25.18 15.61
CA ASP A 384 -7.03 25.90 16.89
C ASP A 384 -5.64 26.45 17.24
N ASP A 385 -4.59 25.81 16.72
CA ASP A 385 -3.23 26.32 16.72
C ASP A 385 -2.91 26.96 15.36
N SER A 386 -2.60 28.27 15.38
CA SER A 386 -2.42 29.08 14.16
C SER A 386 -1.30 28.61 13.23
N PHE A 387 -0.40 27.74 13.71
CA PHE A 387 0.62 27.14 12.86
C PHE A 387 0.02 26.17 11.81
N PHE A 388 -0.99 25.41 12.19
CA PHE A 388 -1.59 24.40 11.32
C PHE A 388 -2.67 25.00 10.44
N THR A 389 -2.55 24.75 9.13
CA THR A 389 -3.61 25.02 8.17
C THR A 389 -4.57 23.85 8.19
N GLN A 390 -5.88 24.12 8.23
CA GLN A 390 -6.87 23.04 8.19
C GLN A 390 -6.74 22.25 6.88
N ALA A 391 -6.55 20.94 7.01
CA ALA A 391 -6.61 19.97 5.92
C ALA A 391 -7.61 18.88 6.32
N ALA A 392 -8.70 18.76 5.58
CA ALA A 392 -9.73 17.73 5.82
C ALA A 392 -9.36 16.39 5.16
N TYR A 393 -8.07 16.06 5.18
CA TYR A 393 -7.50 14.89 4.52
C TYR A 393 -6.22 14.42 5.22
N GLN A 394 -5.90 13.14 5.06
CA GLN A 394 -4.61 12.53 5.40
C GLN A 394 -3.65 12.65 4.21
N GLY A 395 -2.35 12.80 4.47
CA GLY A 395 -1.34 13.04 3.45
C GLY A 395 -0.96 14.51 3.30
N ALA A 396 0.13 14.75 2.58
CA ALA A 396 0.76 16.06 2.43
C ALA A 396 0.40 16.78 1.11
N VAL A 397 0.15 16.06 0.01
CA VAL A 397 0.06 16.65 -1.33
C VAL A 397 -1.26 16.27 -2.02
N PRO A 398 -2.34 17.06 -1.88
CA PRO A 398 -3.60 16.77 -2.57
C PRO A 398 -3.45 16.92 -4.08
N ALA A 399 -4.07 16.01 -4.85
CA ALA A 399 -4.04 16.05 -6.32
C ALA A 399 -4.64 17.34 -6.91
N SER A 400 -5.52 18.02 -6.18
CA SER A 400 -6.11 19.31 -6.57
C SER A 400 -5.16 20.50 -6.38
N ASN A 401 -4.05 20.34 -5.64
CA ASN A 401 -3.08 21.39 -5.35
C ASN A 401 -1.70 20.80 -5.02
N ASP A 402 -0.97 20.36 -6.05
CA ASP A 402 0.42 19.92 -5.92
C ASP A 402 1.36 21.11 -5.67
N TRP A 403 1.60 21.42 -4.39
CA TRP A 403 2.50 22.49 -3.96
C TRP A 403 3.99 22.18 -4.19
N THR A 404 4.34 20.94 -4.57
CA THR A 404 5.73 20.56 -4.88
C THR A 404 6.11 20.90 -6.33
N GLN A 405 5.11 21.20 -7.16
CA GLN A 405 5.29 21.42 -8.59
C GLN A 405 6.19 22.64 -8.89
N GLY A 406 7.17 22.45 -9.77
CA GLY A 406 7.97 23.52 -10.36
C GLY A 406 9.27 23.87 -9.64
N TRP A 407 9.47 23.40 -8.39
CA TRP A 407 10.68 23.71 -7.62
C TRP A 407 11.40 22.48 -7.06
N THR A 408 10.69 21.36 -6.89
CA THR A 408 11.28 20.10 -6.41
C THR A 408 11.90 19.29 -7.56
N LEU A 409 12.96 18.52 -7.24
CA LEU A 409 13.49 17.45 -8.07
C LEU A 409 12.86 16.11 -7.68
N LYS A 410 12.86 15.19 -8.65
CA LYS A 410 12.34 13.83 -8.53
C LYS A 410 13.32 12.91 -9.26
N SER A 411 13.71 11.81 -8.63
CA SER A 411 14.45 10.72 -9.27
C SER A 411 13.57 9.45 -9.18
N GLY A 412 13.72 8.49 -10.11
CA GLY A 412 12.99 7.22 -10.08
C GLY A 412 11.45 7.26 -10.26
N ILE A 413 10.82 8.44 -10.27
CA ILE A 413 9.36 8.54 -10.40
C ILE A 413 8.95 8.34 -11.87
N ALA A 414 8.74 7.09 -12.28
CA ALA A 414 7.89 6.81 -13.43
C ALA A 414 6.52 7.47 -13.16
N GLU A 415 6.01 8.26 -14.12
CA GLU A 415 4.63 8.71 -14.09
C GLU A 415 3.74 7.46 -14.08
N GLU A 416 3.27 7.03 -12.91
CA GLU A 416 2.18 6.07 -12.83
C GLU A 416 0.92 6.78 -13.34
N THR A 417 0.68 6.67 -14.66
CA THR A 417 -0.65 6.91 -15.21
C THR A 417 -1.54 5.77 -14.74
N ILE A 418 -2.25 6.00 -13.63
CA ILE A 418 -3.26 5.09 -13.12
C ILE A 418 -4.44 5.14 -14.09
N GLU A 419 -4.77 4.00 -14.67
CA GLU A 419 -5.93 3.86 -15.53
C GLU A 419 -7.12 3.36 -14.70
N GLU A 420 -8.17 4.18 -14.61
CA GLU A 420 -9.45 3.83 -13.98
C GLU A 420 -10.30 2.93 -14.91
N LEU A 421 -10.80 1.83 -14.36
CA LEU A 421 -11.74 0.90 -14.95
C LEU A 421 -13.14 1.18 -14.39
N LYS A 422 -14.04 1.65 -15.25
CA LYS A 422 -15.46 1.86 -14.93
C LYS A 422 -16.31 1.91 -16.19
N GLY A 423 -17.60 1.64 -16.03
CA GLY A 423 -18.60 1.67 -17.10
C GLY A 423 -18.54 0.45 -18.03
N GLU A 424 -18.97 0.65 -19.28
CA GLU A 424 -19.17 -0.44 -20.23
C GLU A 424 -18.01 -0.60 -21.23
N ILE A 425 -17.58 -1.84 -21.44
CA ILE A 425 -16.67 -2.25 -22.51
C ILE A 425 -17.51 -2.71 -23.70
N THR A 426 -17.74 -1.81 -24.65
CA THR A 426 -18.44 -2.12 -25.91
C THR A 426 -17.49 -2.43 -27.07
N THR A 427 -16.19 -2.20 -26.89
CA THR A 427 -15.09 -2.59 -27.79
C THR A 427 -14.00 -3.24 -26.96
N SER A 428 -13.45 -4.36 -27.43
CA SER A 428 -12.46 -5.13 -26.67
C SER A 428 -11.33 -4.27 -26.11
N LYS A 429 -10.98 -4.52 -24.85
CA LYS A 429 -9.97 -3.78 -24.09
C LYS A 429 -8.88 -4.75 -23.63
N THR A 430 -7.63 -4.30 -23.67
CA THR A 430 -6.49 -5.02 -23.10
C THR A 430 -5.93 -4.24 -21.91
N LEU A 431 -5.79 -4.93 -20.78
CA LEU A 431 -5.01 -4.49 -19.62
C LEU A 431 -3.61 -5.06 -19.78
N ALA A 432 -2.61 -4.18 -19.86
CA ALA A 432 -1.25 -4.51 -20.27
C ALA A 432 -0.43 -5.11 -19.12
N GLU A 433 0.47 -6.02 -19.47
CA GLU A 433 1.32 -6.78 -18.53
C GLU A 433 2.00 -5.89 -17.47
N GLY A 434 2.03 -6.38 -16.23
CA GLY A 434 2.74 -5.77 -15.10
C GLY A 434 2.16 -4.44 -14.60
N LYS A 435 1.03 -3.97 -15.14
CA LYS A 435 0.42 -2.70 -14.74
C LYS A 435 -0.58 -2.85 -13.60
N ILE A 436 -0.70 -1.78 -12.81
CA ILE A 436 -1.75 -1.59 -11.82
C ILE A 436 -2.89 -0.80 -12.47
N TYR A 437 -4.12 -1.28 -12.27
CA TYR A 437 -5.37 -0.64 -12.69
C TYR A 437 -6.27 -0.43 -11.48
N TYR A 438 -7.12 0.60 -11.53
CA TYR A 438 -8.07 0.87 -10.47
C TYR A 438 -9.48 0.59 -10.93
N LEU A 439 -10.20 -0.29 -10.23
CA LEU A 439 -11.63 -0.45 -10.43
C LEU A 439 -12.33 0.61 -9.58
N THR A 440 -13.18 1.43 -10.20
CA THR A 440 -13.85 2.58 -9.53
C THR A 440 -15.34 2.64 -9.90
N GLY A 441 -15.94 1.46 -9.96
CA GLY A 441 -17.35 1.21 -10.16
C GLY A 441 -17.58 -0.10 -10.89
N GLU A 442 -18.80 -0.26 -11.39
CA GLU A 442 -19.13 -1.37 -12.28
C GLU A 442 -18.27 -1.34 -13.55
N TYR A 443 -17.70 -2.49 -13.93
CA TYR A 443 -16.96 -2.66 -15.18
C TYR A 443 -17.54 -3.80 -16.01
N LYS A 444 -18.40 -3.43 -16.97
CA LYS A 444 -19.30 -4.37 -17.67
C LYS A 444 -18.80 -4.67 -19.07
N VAL A 445 -18.42 -5.92 -19.34
CA VAL A 445 -18.07 -6.38 -20.69
C VAL A 445 -19.34 -6.70 -21.45
N LYS A 446 -19.62 -5.92 -22.49
CA LYS A 446 -20.86 -6.04 -23.28
C LYS A 446 -20.68 -7.04 -24.42
N ASN A 447 -21.81 -7.55 -24.92
CA ASN A 447 -21.86 -8.50 -26.02
C ASN A 447 -20.96 -8.10 -27.20
N GLY A 448 -20.10 -9.02 -27.65
CA GLY A 448 -19.15 -8.83 -28.74
C GLY A 448 -17.80 -8.26 -28.35
N ALA A 449 -17.64 -7.77 -27.10
CA ALA A 449 -16.37 -7.31 -26.58
C ALA A 449 -15.62 -8.40 -25.80
N THR A 450 -14.31 -8.20 -25.64
CA THR A 450 -13.45 -9.04 -24.81
C THR A 450 -12.62 -8.16 -23.89
N LEU A 451 -12.62 -8.47 -22.59
CA LEU A 451 -11.66 -7.93 -21.62
C LEU A 451 -10.45 -8.87 -21.58
N LYS A 452 -9.34 -8.48 -22.19
CA LYS A 452 -8.07 -9.20 -22.13
C LYS A 452 -7.22 -8.65 -20.98
N ILE A 453 -6.70 -9.52 -20.14
CA ILE A 453 -5.85 -9.17 -19.00
C ILE A 453 -4.55 -9.97 -19.11
N GLU A 454 -3.44 -9.28 -19.29
CA GLU A 454 -2.12 -9.88 -19.47
C GLU A 454 -1.47 -10.26 -18.12
N PRO A 455 -0.39 -11.09 -18.10
CA PRO A 455 0.28 -11.50 -16.86
C PRO A 455 0.70 -10.35 -15.95
N GLY A 456 0.77 -10.62 -14.65
CA GLY A 456 1.25 -9.63 -13.66
C GLY A 456 0.37 -8.39 -13.47
N VAL A 457 -0.78 -8.29 -14.15
CA VAL A 457 -1.73 -7.21 -13.93
C VAL A 457 -2.27 -7.27 -12.51
N THR A 458 -2.27 -6.13 -11.83
CA THR A 458 -2.99 -5.95 -10.56
C THR A 458 -4.18 -5.01 -10.77
N ILE A 459 -5.38 -5.45 -10.39
CA ILE A 459 -6.58 -4.61 -10.36
C ILE A 459 -6.91 -4.35 -8.89
N ILE A 460 -7.00 -3.08 -8.50
CA ILE A 460 -7.30 -2.66 -7.13
C ILE A 460 -8.68 -1.97 -7.16
N ALA A 461 -9.66 -2.58 -6.50
CA ALA A 461 -10.94 -1.97 -6.20
C ALA A 461 -10.76 -0.84 -5.18
N LYS A 462 -11.34 0.32 -5.49
CA LYS A 462 -11.31 1.50 -4.66
C LYS A 462 -12.22 1.32 -3.47
N HIS A 463 -11.80 1.83 -2.31
CA HIS A 463 -12.66 1.85 -1.14
C HIS A 463 -13.35 3.22 -1.03
N ASP A 464 -14.54 3.32 -1.59
CA ASP A 464 -15.45 4.47 -1.41
C ASP A 464 -16.94 4.01 -1.40
N ASP A 465 -17.88 4.96 -1.49
CA ASP A 465 -19.32 4.68 -1.46
C ASP A 465 -19.86 4.04 -2.77
N ILE A 466 -19.00 3.78 -3.76
CA ILE A 466 -19.35 3.15 -5.03
C ILE A 466 -18.93 1.69 -4.99
N VAL A 467 -19.86 0.79 -5.29
CA VAL A 467 -19.54 -0.65 -5.34
C VAL A 467 -18.80 -1.00 -6.63
N ASP A 468 -17.67 -1.68 -6.46
CA ASP A 468 -16.77 -2.12 -7.52
C ASP A 468 -16.97 -3.60 -7.86
N TYR A 469 -17.22 -3.93 -9.12
CA TYR A 469 -17.29 -5.32 -9.60
C TYR A 469 -17.03 -5.43 -11.10
N ILE A 470 -16.60 -6.60 -11.56
CA ILE A 470 -16.44 -6.92 -12.99
C ILE A 470 -17.59 -7.84 -13.41
N LEU A 471 -18.30 -7.48 -14.47
CA LEU A 471 -19.41 -8.28 -15.02
C LEU A 471 -19.19 -8.57 -16.50
N VAL A 472 -19.14 -9.85 -16.86
CA VAL A 472 -18.98 -10.33 -18.24
C VAL A 472 -20.35 -10.81 -18.72
N GLU A 473 -21.04 -10.00 -19.52
CA GLU A 473 -22.40 -10.32 -19.98
C GLU A 473 -22.40 -11.40 -21.09
N GLN A 474 -23.54 -12.03 -21.30
CA GLN A 474 -23.75 -13.00 -22.38
C GLN A 474 -23.27 -12.49 -23.76
N GLY A 475 -22.48 -13.32 -24.45
CA GLY A 475 -21.89 -13.00 -25.76
C GLY A 475 -20.63 -12.14 -25.70
N SER A 476 -20.18 -11.75 -24.50
CA SER A 476 -18.86 -11.15 -24.26
C SER A 476 -17.86 -12.19 -23.75
N LYS A 477 -16.60 -11.80 -23.55
CA LYS A 477 -15.54 -12.68 -23.04
C LYS A 477 -14.60 -11.99 -22.06
N ILE A 478 -14.03 -12.79 -21.16
CA ILE A 478 -12.83 -12.44 -20.38
C ILE A 478 -11.66 -13.34 -20.78
N ASP A 479 -10.51 -12.76 -21.07
CA ASP A 479 -9.28 -13.47 -21.42
C ASP A 479 -8.16 -13.06 -20.45
N ALA A 480 -8.20 -13.63 -19.24
CA ALA A 480 -7.26 -13.36 -18.15
C ALA A 480 -6.26 -14.51 -18.04
N GLN A 481 -5.03 -14.29 -18.53
CA GLN A 481 -3.99 -15.31 -18.63
C GLN A 481 -2.73 -14.88 -17.88
N GLY A 482 -2.73 -15.08 -16.57
CA GLY A 482 -1.55 -14.95 -15.73
C GLY A 482 -0.58 -16.13 -15.88
N THR A 483 0.47 -16.11 -15.06
CA THR A 483 1.46 -17.20 -14.92
C THR A 483 1.71 -17.50 -13.44
N ALA A 484 2.40 -18.60 -13.12
CA ALA A 484 2.74 -18.94 -11.74
C ALA A 484 3.66 -17.88 -11.10
N GLU A 485 4.55 -17.28 -11.89
CA GLU A 485 5.48 -16.24 -11.50
C GLU A 485 4.84 -14.85 -11.48
N ASN A 486 3.98 -14.56 -12.47
CA ASN A 486 3.29 -13.29 -12.64
C ASN A 486 1.77 -13.54 -12.70
N PRO A 487 1.12 -13.82 -11.55
CA PRO A 487 -0.34 -13.99 -11.49
C PRO A 487 -1.06 -12.69 -11.83
N ILE A 488 -2.31 -12.80 -12.26
CA ILE A 488 -3.24 -11.67 -12.24
C ILE A 488 -3.83 -11.58 -10.84
N VAL A 489 -3.74 -10.42 -10.21
CA VAL A 489 -4.26 -10.17 -8.86
C VAL A 489 -5.39 -9.16 -8.93
N MET A 490 -6.57 -9.53 -8.45
CA MET A 490 -7.71 -8.62 -8.28
C MET A 490 -7.98 -8.51 -6.79
N THR A 491 -7.86 -7.31 -6.24
CA THR A 491 -7.83 -7.04 -4.79
C THR A 491 -8.46 -5.67 -4.53
N SER A 492 -8.46 -5.18 -3.28
CA SER A 492 -9.06 -3.90 -2.87
C SER A 492 -8.07 -2.99 -2.13
N GLU A 493 -8.32 -1.69 -2.04
CA GLU A 493 -7.53 -0.79 -1.16
C GLU A 493 -7.61 -1.23 0.30
N LYS A 494 -8.81 -1.59 0.74
CA LYS A 494 -9.12 -2.12 2.06
C LYS A 494 -9.04 -3.65 2.05
N LYS A 495 -8.02 -4.22 2.68
CA LYS A 495 -7.74 -5.67 2.68
C LYS A 495 -8.61 -6.44 3.70
N GLU A 496 -9.92 -6.30 3.55
CA GLU A 496 -10.94 -6.92 4.43
C GLU A 496 -11.97 -7.67 3.59
N ALA A 497 -12.47 -8.79 4.12
CA ALA A 497 -13.55 -9.56 3.50
C ALA A 497 -14.76 -8.65 3.19
N GLY A 498 -15.29 -8.73 1.96
CA GLY A 498 -16.42 -7.93 1.51
C GLY A 498 -16.08 -6.54 0.99
N ALA A 499 -14.80 -6.22 0.75
CA ALA A 499 -14.38 -4.89 0.31
C ALA A 499 -14.80 -4.55 -1.13
N TRP A 500 -15.09 -5.54 -1.98
CA TRP A 500 -15.56 -5.34 -3.36
C TRP A 500 -16.35 -6.57 -3.88
N GLY A 501 -17.00 -6.45 -5.03
CA GLY A 501 -18.00 -7.40 -5.53
C GLY A 501 -17.47 -8.56 -6.38
N GLY A 502 -16.16 -8.77 -6.52
CA GLY A 502 -15.60 -9.91 -7.26
C GLY A 502 -15.88 -9.90 -8.78
N ILE A 503 -15.87 -11.08 -9.40
CA ILE A 503 -16.11 -11.25 -10.84
C ILE A 503 -17.32 -12.12 -11.14
N HIS A 504 -18.14 -11.66 -12.09
CA HIS A 504 -19.41 -12.27 -12.48
C HIS A 504 -19.41 -12.59 -13.97
N ILE A 505 -19.66 -13.84 -14.35
CA ILE A 505 -19.60 -14.28 -15.74
C ILE A 505 -20.92 -14.93 -16.15
N CYS A 506 -21.61 -14.33 -17.14
CA CYS A 506 -22.88 -14.81 -17.67
C CYS A 506 -22.68 -15.51 -19.03
N GLY A 507 -23.01 -16.79 -19.10
CA GLY A 507 -22.92 -17.61 -20.31
C GLY A 507 -24.27 -18.08 -20.86
N TYR A 508 -24.23 -18.78 -21.99
CA TYR A 508 -25.40 -19.33 -22.69
C TYR A 508 -25.71 -20.81 -22.40
N ALA A 509 -25.01 -21.43 -21.45
CA ALA A 509 -25.26 -22.82 -21.06
C ALA A 509 -26.56 -22.96 -20.26
N HIS A 510 -27.01 -24.19 -20.04
CA HIS A 510 -28.29 -24.45 -19.39
C HIS A 510 -28.38 -23.90 -17.95
N THR A 511 -29.61 -23.70 -17.49
CA THR A 511 -29.98 -23.53 -16.07
C THR A 511 -31.34 -24.19 -15.88
N ASN A 512 -31.63 -24.66 -14.67
CA ASN A 512 -32.95 -25.20 -14.32
C ASN A 512 -33.93 -24.13 -13.81
N VAL A 513 -33.55 -22.85 -13.85
CA VAL A 513 -34.45 -21.71 -13.64
C VAL A 513 -35.64 -21.79 -14.60
N ALA A 514 -36.82 -21.43 -14.11
CA ALA A 514 -38.05 -21.47 -14.89
C ALA A 514 -37.93 -20.64 -16.18
N GLY A 515 -38.02 -21.30 -17.34
CA GLY A 515 -37.85 -20.66 -18.65
C GLY A 515 -36.45 -20.86 -19.28
N GLY A 516 -35.50 -21.44 -18.56
CA GLY A 516 -34.15 -21.74 -19.03
C GLY A 516 -33.21 -20.53 -19.09
N THR A 517 -33.60 -19.42 -18.48
CA THR A 517 -32.82 -18.18 -18.38
C THR A 517 -33.09 -17.49 -17.05
N GLY A 518 -32.06 -16.94 -16.43
CA GLY A 518 -32.15 -16.17 -15.18
C GLY A 518 -31.60 -14.74 -15.32
N SER A 519 -31.59 -14.02 -14.21
CA SER A 519 -30.91 -12.72 -14.05
C SER A 519 -29.86 -12.87 -12.96
N SER A 520 -28.63 -12.46 -13.22
CA SER A 520 -27.59 -12.43 -12.19
C SER A 520 -28.02 -11.52 -11.05
N GLU A 521 -27.66 -11.89 -9.83
CA GLU A 521 -27.96 -11.09 -8.63
C GLU A 521 -27.20 -9.78 -8.69
N ILE A 522 -25.95 -9.83 -9.15
CA ILE A 522 -25.13 -8.65 -9.35
C ILE A 522 -25.27 -8.12 -10.77
N GLY A 523 -25.68 -6.86 -10.88
CA GLY A 523 -25.80 -6.13 -12.14
C GLY A 523 -26.99 -6.49 -13.04
N GLY A 524 -27.77 -7.53 -12.70
CA GLY A 524 -29.01 -7.88 -13.40
C GLY A 524 -28.83 -8.35 -14.84
N ALA A 525 -27.71 -9.00 -15.16
CA ALA A 525 -27.43 -9.51 -16.49
C ALA A 525 -28.16 -10.83 -16.77
N ILE A 526 -28.61 -11.02 -18.00
CA ILE A 526 -29.24 -12.27 -18.41
C ILE A 526 -28.18 -13.36 -18.52
N TYR A 527 -28.50 -14.54 -17.99
CA TYR A 527 -27.73 -15.77 -18.20
C TYR A 527 -28.64 -16.95 -18.53
N GLY A 528 -28.04 -18.08 -18.89
CA GLY A 528 -28.77 -19.30 -19.20
C GLY A 528 -29.11 -19.43 -20.69
N GLY A 529 -29.46 -20.64 -21.11
CA GLY A 529 -29.75 -20.97 -22.49
C GLY A 529 -29.70 -22.48 -22.72
N ASN A 530 -29.21 -22.89 -23.89
CA ASN A 530 -29.09 -24.31 -24.26
C ASN A 530 -27.74 -24.60 -24.95
N ASN A 531 -26.73 -23.73 -24.77
CA ASN A 531 -25.43 -23.87 -25.41
C ASN A 531 -24.36 -24.25 -24.39
N ASP A 532 -24.31 -25.53 -24.03
CA ASP A 532 -23.31 -26.02 -23.06
C ASP A 532 -21.86 -25.91 -23.58
N ALA A 533 -21.68 -25.81 -24.90
CA ALA A 533 -20.39 -25.55 -25.51
C ALA A 533 -20.02 -24.05 -25.57
N ASP A 534 -20.80 -23.18 -24.91
CA ASP A 534 -20.50 -21.75 -24.83
C ASP A 534 -19.10 -21.50 -24.25
N ASN A 535 -18.46 -20.42 -24.73
CA ASN A 535 -17.11 -20.04 -24.34
C ASN A 535 -17.09 -18.56 -23.98
N SER A 536 -17.16 -18.32 -22.66
CA SER A 536 -17.07 -17.01 -22.02
C SER A 536 -15.61 -16.56 -21.80
N GLY A 537 -14.63 -17.39 -22.19
CA GLY A 537 -13.22 -17.03 -22.27
C GLY A 537 -12.28 -17.92 -21.45
N THR A 538 -11.27 -17.33 -20.83
CA THR A 538 -10.20 -18.03 -20.10
C THR A 538 -9.83 -17.28 -18.82
N LEU A 539 -9.78 -18.00 -17.71
CA LEU A 539 -9.17 -17.58 -16.45
C LEU A 539 -8.02 -18.55 -16.16
N ARG A 540 -6.79 -18.03 -16.09
CA ARG A 540 -5.61 -18.80 -15.74
C ARG A 540 -4.67 -18.02 -14.82
N TYR A 541 -4.25 -18.60 -13.69
CA TYR A 541 -3.42 -17.93 -12.68
C TYR A 541 -4.01 -16.58 -12.23
N VAL A 542 -5.27 -16.63 -11.80
CA VAL A 542 -6.03 -15.45 -11.34
C VAL A 542 -6.30 -15.60 -9.84
N ARG A 543 -5.93 -14.59 -9.06
CA ARG A 543 -6.22 -14.50 -7.63
C ARG A 543 -7.19 -13.35 -7.35
N ILE A 544 -8.32 -13.66 -6.74
CA ILE A 544 -9.31 -12.72 -6.24
C ILE A 544 -9.18 -12.69 -4.73
N GLU A 545 -8.93 -11.51 -4.18
CA GLU A 545 -8.73 -11.29 -2.76
C GLU A 545 -9.81 -10.34 -2.22
N TYR A 546 -10.36 -10.61 -1.03
CA TYR A 546 -11.19 -9.66 -0.29
C TYR A 546 -12.51 -9.26 -0.98
N SER A 547 -13.03 -10.11 -1.87
CA SER A 547 -14.37 -9.97 -2.47
C SER A 547 -15.48 -10.26 -1.45
N GLY A 548 -16.75 -10.28 -1.85
CA GLY A 548 -17.85 -10.59 -0.91
C GLY A 548 -18.90 -9.50 -0.73
N TYR A 549 -18.82 -8.36 -1.44
CA TYR A 549 -19.59 -7.16 -1.05
C TYR A 549 -21.11 -7.44 -0.94
N ALA A 550 -21.68 -7.16 0.23
CA ALA A 550 -23.10 -7.28 0.52
C ALA A 550 -23.88 -6.07 -0.01
N PHE A 551 -24.74 -6.28 -1.00
CA PHE A 551 -25.58 -5.21 -1.57
C PHE A 551 -26.83 -4.98 -0.71
N ASP A 552 -27.40 -6.04 -0.16
CA ASP A 552 -28.47 -6.02 0.83
C ASP A 552 -28.50 -7.34 1.63
N GLU A 553 -29.51 -7.54 2.48
CA GLU A 553 -29.63 -8.74 3.34
C GLU A 553 -29.85 -10.06 2.57
N GLU A 554 -30.19 -9.99 1.28
CA GLU A 554 -30.49 -11.17 0.44
C GLU A 554 -29.52 -11.33 -0.74
N HIS A 555 -28.77 -10.29 -1.12
CA HIS A 555 -27.84 -10.30 -2.25
C HIS A 555 -26.43 -9.92 -1.81
N GLU A 556 -25.57 -10.92 -1.80
CA GLU A 556 -24.13 -10.80 -1.54
C GLU A 556 -23.36 -11.26 -2.80
N ALA A 557 -22.12 -10.83 -2.97
CA ALA A 557 -21.35 -11.04 -4.19
C ALA A 557 -20.15 -11.93 -3.94
N ASN A 558 -19.89 -12.91 -4.79
CA ASN A 558 -18.87 -13.93 -4.53
C ASN A 558 -17.47 -13.53 -5.03
N GLY A 559 -16.49 -14.41 -4.84
CA GLY A 559 -15.19 -14.32 -5.50
C GLY A 559 -15.31 -14.54 -7.01
N PHE A 560 -15.57 -15.78 -7.40
CA PHE A 560 -15.82 -16.17 -8.80
C PHE A 560 -17.26 -16.65 -8.95
N THR A 561 -18.08 -15.92 -9.71
CA THR A 561 -19.47 -16.32 -9.98
C THR A 561 -19.67 -16.73 -11.43
N PHE A 562 -20.20 -17.94 -11.63
CA PHE A 562 -20.48 -18.51 -12.95
C PHE A 562 -21.98 -18.69 -13.15
N TYR A 563 -22.58 -17.77 -13.89
CA TYR A 563 -23.99 -17.81 -14.26
C TYR A 563 -24.15 -18.49 -15.62
N GLY A 564 -24.60 -19.75 -15.66
CA GLY A 564 -24.88 -20.49 -16.90
C GLY A 564 -23.66 -20.57 -17.84
N VAL A 565 -22.45 -20.73 -17.30
CA VAL A 565 -21.21 -20.72 -18.11
C VAL A 565 -20.97 -22.08 -18.76
N GLY A 566 -20.60 -22.08 -20.04
CA GLY A 566 -20.37 -23.28 -20.83
C GLY A 566 -18.99 -23.91 -20.66
N ASN A 567 -18.88 -25.21 -21.01
CA ASN A 567 -17.66 -26.01 -20.96
C ASN A 567 -16.61 -25.65 -22.03
N GLY A 568 -16.93 -24.73 -22.93
CA GLY A 568 -15.95 -24.12 -23.83
C GLY A 568 -15.07 -23.08 -23.13
N THR A 569 -15.44 -22.64 -21.92
CA THR A 569 -14.69 -21.73 -21.06
C THR A 569 -13.60 -22.48 -20.30
N THR A 570 -12.41 -21.90 -20.19
CA THR A 570 -11.29 -22.46 -19.41
C THR A 570 -11.15 -21.74 -18.08
N VAL A 571 -11.16 -22.48 -16.97
CA VAL A 571 -10.94 -21.93 -15.63
C VAL A 571 -9.94 -22.84 -14.92
N GLU A 572 -8.68 -22.40 -14.82
CA GLU A 572 -7.64 -23.19 -14.18
C GLU A 572 -6.67 -22.35 -13.36
N TYR A 573 -6.12 -22.86 -12.26
CA TYR A 573 -5.20 -22.10 -11.41
C TYR A 573 -5.82 -20.78 -10.91
N CYS A 574 -7.00 -20.88 -10.29
CA CYS A 574 -7.70 -19.73 -9.72
C CYS A 574 -7.73 -19.81 -8.20
N GLN A 575 -7.56 -18.69 -7.51
CA GLN A 575 -7.72 -18.61 -6.06
C GLN A 575 -8.72 -17.53 -5.65
N ALA A 576 -9.68 -17.89 -4.81
CA ALA A 576 -10.44 -16.95 -3.99
C ALA A 576 -9.83 -16.90 -2.57
N TYR A 577 -9.53 -15.71 -2.07
CA TYR A 577 -8.83 -15.51 -0.80
C TYR A 577 -9.56 -14.50 0.10
N GLN A 578 -9.98 -14.95 1.28
CA GLN A 578 -10.60 -14.13 2.33
C GLN A 578 -11.74 -13.24 1.84
N GLY A 579 -12.68 -13.81 1.06
CA GLY A 579 -13.94 -13.14 0.71
C GLY A 579 -14.98 -13.22 1.83
N SER A 580 -15.95 -12.31 1.88
CA SER A 580 -17.05 -12.39 2.87
C SER A 580 -18.22 -13.30 2.47
N ASP A 581 -18.18 -13.81 1.25
CA ASP A 581 -19.17 -14.69 0.65
C ASP A 581 -18.42 -15.82 -0.08
N ASP A 582 -19.08 -16.56 -0.97
CA ASP A 582 -18.53 -17.76 -1.56
C ASP A 582 -17.22 -17.53 -2.32
N GLY A 583 -16.32 -18.52 -2.22
CA GLY A 583 -15.10 -18.52 -3.03
C GLY A 583 -15.40 -18.67 -4.52
N PHE A 584 -16.19 -19.69 -4.86
CA PHE A 584 -16.62 -20.03 -6.21
C PHE A 584 -18.07 -20.46 -6.19
N GLU A 585 -18.92 -19.83 -6.98
CA GLU A 585 -20.33 -20.18 -7.05
C GLU A 585 -20.78 -20.45 -8.49
N PHE A 586 -21.58 -21.51 -8.66
CA PHE A 586 -22.11 -21.96 -9.95
C PHE A 586 -23.64 -21.91 -9.97
N PHE A 587 -24.19 -21.00 -10.77
CA PHE A 587 -25.62 -20.96 -11.09
C PHE A 587 -25.87 -21.64 -12.43
N GLY A 588 -26.08 -22.96 -12.38
CA GLY A 588 -26.26 -23.77 -13.58
C GLY A 588 -25.01 -23.85 -14.46
N GLY A 589 -25.18 -24.25 -15.72
CA GLY A 589 -24.14 -24.34 -16.72
C GLY A 589 -23.33 -25.64 -16.70
N SER A 590 -22.27 -25.68 -17.49
CA SER A 590 -21.43 -26.86 -17.67
C SER A 590 -19.94 -26.58 -17.59
N VAL A 591 -19.54 -25.38 -17.17
CA VAL A 591 -18.13 -24.98 -17.04
C VAL A 591 -17.34 -26.03 -16.24
N ASN A 592 -16.14 -26.33 -16.72
CA ASN A 592 -15.21 -27.21 -16.01
C ASN A 592 -14.13 -26.37 -15.32
N ILE A 593 -13.71 -26.76 -14.12
CA ILE A 593 -12.68 -26.06 -13.35
C ILE A 593 -11.54 -27.00 -12.95
N LYS A 594 -10.29 -26.53 -12.95
CA LYS A 594 -9.15 -27.37 -12.58
C LYS A 594 -8.11 -26.60 -11.79
N TYR A 595 -7.52 -27.17 -10.74
CA TYR A 595 -6.50 -26.46 -9.95
C TYR A 595 -7.05 -25.16 -9.31
N CYS A 596 -8.22 -25.21 -8.66
CA CYS A 596 -8.80 -24.04 -8.00
C CYS A 596 -8.72 -24.15 -6.48
N VAL A 597 -8.48 -23.02 -5.82
CA VAL A 597 -8.30 -22.94 -4.36
C VAL A 597 -9.22 -21.89 -3.76
N SER A 598 -9.97 -22.24 -2.73
CA SER A 598 -10.66 -21.28 -1.88
C SER A 598 -10.02 -21.28 -0.49
N THR A 599 -9.64 -20.10 -0.01
CA THR A 599 -8.90 -19.90 1.24
C THR A 599 -9.65 -18.92 2.12
N SER A 600 -10.25 -19.43 3.19
CA SER A 600 -10.84 -18.64 4.28
C SER A 600 -11.90 -17.61 3.83
N CYS A 601 -12.67 -17.93 2.79
CA CYS A 601 -13.93 -17.25 2.50
C CYS A 601 -14.94 -17.55 3.62
N SER A 602 -15.70 -16.54 4.10
CA SER A 602 -16.53 -16.70 5.30
C SER A 602 -17.85 -17.43 5.09
N ASP A 603 -18.36 -17.52 3.87
CA ASP A 603 -19.46 -18.44 3.57
C ASP A 603 -18.93 -19.78 3.04
N ASP A 604 -19.36 -20.24 1.86
CA ASP A 604 -18.97 -21.52 1.33
C ASP A 604 -17.70 -21.43 0.47
N SER A 605 -16.85 -22.47 0.53
CA SER A 605 -15.62 -22.45 -0.28
C SER A 605 -15.93 -22.66 -1.76
N PHE A 606 -16.88 -23.55 -2.05
CA PHE A 606 -17.47 -23.80 -3.36
C PHE A 606 -18.97 -24.06 -3.18
N ASP A 607 -19.82 -23.36 -3.92
CA ASP A 607 -21.27 -23.63 -3.96
C ASP A 607 -21.76 -23.85 -5.39
N TRP A 608 -22.79 -24.67 -5.55
CA TRP A 608 -23.54 -24.74 -6.78
C TRP A 608 -25.03 -24.90 -6.55
N THR A 609 -25.76 -24.33 -7.49
CA THR A 609 -27.19 -24.43 -7.60
C THR A 609 -27.61 -24.49 -9.07
N GLU A 610 -28.92 -24.46 -9.29
CA GLU A 610 -29.56 -24.28 -10.60
C GLU A 610 -29.15 -25.26 -11.71
N GLY A 611 -28.73 -26.46 -11.32
CA GLY A 611 -28.54 -27.56 -12.26
C GLY A 611 -27.15 -27.65 -12.87
N TRP A 612 -26.08 -27.17 -12.22
CA TRP A 612 -24.72 -27.26 -12.76
C TRP A 612 -24.29 -28.71 -13.08
N ASN A 613 -23.75 -28.93 -14.28
CA ASN A 613 -23.30 -30.23 -14.80
C ASN A 613 -21.83 -30.23 -15.26
N GLY A 614 -20.98 -29.41 -14.63
CA GLY A 614 -19.56 -29.33 -14.94
C GLY A 614 -18.70 -30.48 -14.41
N LYS A 615 -17.39 -30.40 -14.69
CA LYS A 615 -16.36 -31.28 -14.13
C LYS A 615 -15.34 -30.48 -13.34
N ALA A 616 -14.81 -31.06 -12.26
CA ALA A 616 -13.77 -30.44 -11.47
C ALA A 616 -12.62 -31.40 -11.14
N GLN A 617 -11.36 -30.93 -11.19
CA GLN A 617 -10.24 -31.71 -10.68
C GLN A 617 -9.18 -30.88 -9.95
N PHE A 618 -8.61 -31.41 -8.87
CA PHE A 618 -7.59 -30.75 -8.05
C PHE A 618 -8.13 -29.47 -7.39
N LEU A 619 -9.18 -29.62 -6.57
CA LEU A 619 -9.71 -28.48 -5.80
C LEU A 619 -9.20 -28.53 -4.36
N VAL A 620 -8.92 -27.35 -3.81
CA VAL A 620 -8.57 -27.16 -2.41
C VAL A 620 -9.56 -26.19 -1.78
N ALA A 621 -10.12 -26.57 -0.63
CA ALA A 621 -10.78 -25.66 0.29
C ALA A 621 -10.03 -25.71 1.62
N TYR A 622 -9.57 -24.56 2.09
CA TYR A 622 -8.93 -24.42 3.39
C TYR A 622 -9.58 -23.26 4.15
N GLN A 623 -10.03 -23.52 5.38
CA GLN A 623 -10.58 -22.49 6.26
C GLN A 623 -9.74 -22.41 7.53
N GLU A 624 -9.16 -21.23 7.77
CA GLU A 624 -8.42 -20.90 8.98
C GLU A 624 -9.37 -20.78 10.20
N ALA A 625 -8.83 -20.95 11.40
CA ALA A 625 -9.62 -20.86 12.64
C ALA A 625 -10.29 -19.48 12.81
N ALA A 626 -11.52 -19.47 13.34
CA ALA A 626 -12.29 -18.24 13.52
C ALA A 626 -11.62 -17.25 14.49
N GLU A 627 -10.87 -17.77 15.47
CA GLU A 627 -10.09 -16.94 16.39
C GLU A 627 -8.98 -16.14 15.69
N THR A 628 -8.49 -16.64 14.56
CA THR A 628 -7.45 -15.99 13.75
C THR A 628 -8.07 -15.03 12.72
N LEU A 629 -9.18 -15.41 12.10
CA LEU A 629 -9.84 -14.61 11.06
C LEU A 629 -10.71 -13.48 11.63
N GLY A 630 -11.26 -13.65 12.83
CA GLY A 630 -12.28 -12.76 13.40
C GLY A 630 -13.71 -13.04 12.91
N TYR A 631 -13.89 -14.02 12.02
CA TYR A 631 -15.18 -14.50 11.51
C TYR A 631 -15.16 -16.02 11.35
N ASP A 632 -16.34 -16.65 11.33
CA ASP A 632 -16.47 -18.09 11.07
C ASP A 632 -16.65 -18.33 9.56
N CYS A 633 -16.28 -19.53 9.10
CA CYS A 633 -16.51 -19.97 7.72
C CYS A 633 -17.66 -20.98 7.68
N ASP A 634 -18.49 -21.00 6.63
CA ASP A 634 -19.55 -22.00 6.47
C ASP A 634 -19.04 -23.34 5.91
N CYS A 635 -19.59 -23.86 4.82
CA CYS A 635 -19.25 -25.17 4.27
C CYS A 635 -17.98 -25.11 3.44
N LEU A 636 -17.36 -26.27 3.25
CA LEU A 636 -16.31 -26.42 2.23
C LEU A 636 -16.97 -26.58 0.85
N LEU A 637 -18.04 -27.36 0.78
CA LEU A 637 -18.92 -27.44 -0.37
C LEU A 637 -20.39 -27.35 0.09
N GLU A 638 -21.15 -26.37 -0.41
CA GLU A 638 -22.62 -26.41 -0.43
C GLU A 638 -23.10 -26.83 -1.83
N CYS A 639 -24.19 -27.59 -1.88
CA CYS A 639 -24.53 -28.35 -3.08
C CYS A 639 -26.04 -28.55 -3.24
N ASP A 640 -26.63 -27.78 -4.14
CA ASP A 640 -28.05 -27.80 -4.44
C ASP A 640 -28.34 -28.12 -5.91
N ASN A 641 -29.51 -28.74 -6.17
CA ASN A 641 -30.06 -28.72 -7.53
C ASN A 641 -30.89 -27.45 -7.74
N ASN A 642 -31.84 -27.20 -6.85
CA ASN A 642 -32.66 -26.00 -6.83
C ASN A 642 -33.36 -25.90 -5.46
N GLY A 643 -33.24 -24.77 -4.76
CA GLY A 643 -33.73 -24.63 -3.38
C GLY A 643 -35.25 -24.79 -3.19
N THR A 644 -36.07 -24.66 -4.24
CA THR A 644 -37.55 -24.75 -4.16
C THR A 644 -38.15 -25.94 -4.90
N ASN A 645 -37.45 -26.46 -5.90
CA ASN A 645 -37.88 -27.60 -6.69
C ASN A 645 -36.73 -28.60 -6.86
N PHE A 646 -36.55 -29.50 -5.89
CA PHE A 646 -35.44 -30.47 -5.85
C PHE A 646 -35.33 -31.36 -7.09
N ALA A 647 -36.40 -31.52 -7.87
CA ALA A 647 -36.45 -32.30 -9.09
C ALA A 647 -36.38 -31.45 -10.38
N ALA A 648 -36.02 -30.16 -10.29
CA ALA A 648 -35.85 -29.28 -11.44
C ALA A 648 -34.85 -29.86 -12.44
N THR A 649 -35.14 -29.72 -13.73
CA THR A 649 -34.30 -30.25 -14.81
C THR A 649 -33.69 -29.12 -15.63
N PRO A 650 -32.41 -29.21 -16.06
CA PRO A 650 -31.49 -30.32 -15.76
C PRO A 650 -31.14 -30.39 -14.27
N VAL A 651 -30.90 -31.61 -13.78
CA VAL A 651 -30.55 -31.84 -12.38
C VAL A 651 -29.06 -31.59 -12.23
N ALA A 652 -28.65 -30.84 -11.21
CA ALA A 652 -27.24 -30.63 -10.87
C ALA A 652 -26.59 -31.99 -10.67
N HIS A 653 -25.55 -32.27 -11.45
CA HIS A 653 -24.87 -33.55 -11.48
C HIS A 653 -23.42 -33.37 -11.94
N PRO A 654 -22.59 -32.63 -11.18
CA PRO A 654 -21.19 -32.46 -11.52
C PRO A 654 -20.37 -33.73 -11.25
N ILE A 655 -19.22 -33.83 -11.91
CA ILE A 655 -18.22 -34.89 -11.69
C ILE A 655 -16.94 -34.27 -11.14
N LEU A 656 -16.62 -34.55 -9.89
CA LEU A 656 -15.49 -33.97 -9.17
C LEU A 656 -14.46 -35.05 -8.80
N ALA A 657 -13.17 -34.76 -8.98
CA ALA A 657 -12.09 -35.69 -8.65
C ALA A 657 -10.90 -35.00 -7.99
N ASN A 658 -10.24 -35.64 -7.02
CA ASN A 658 -9.02 -35.14 -6.38
C ASN A 658 -9.25 -33.83 -5.63
N LEU A 659 -9.96 -33.91 -4.50
CA LEU A 659 -10.27 -32.75 -3.65
C LEU A 659 -9.58 -32.89 -2.29
N THR A 660 -9.04 -31.79 -1.77
CA THR A 660 -8.58 -31.67 -0.38
C THR A 660 -9.38 -30.58 0.31
N LEU A 661 -10.25 -30.97 1.24
CA LEU A 661 -11.20 -30.08 1.92
C LEU A 661 -10.92 -30.09 3.42
N ILE A 662 -10.49 -28.94 3.96
CA ILE A 662 -10.04 -28.78 5.35
C ILE A 662 -10.75 -27.58 5.98
N GLY A 663 -11.64 -27.85 6.92
CA GLY A 663 -12.33 -26.81 7.68
C GLY A 663 -11.62 -26.31 8.94
N ASN A 664 -12.19 -25.26 9.51
CA ASN A 664 -11.68 -24.48 10.64
C ASN A 664 -11.90 -25.07 12.05
N GLY A 665 -12.28 -26.35 12.15
CA GLY A 665 -12.63 -27.02 13.40
C GLY A 665 -14.07 -26.79 13.88
N GLY A 666 -14.84 -25.94 13.20
CA GLY A 666 -16.22 -25.58 13.55
C GLY A 666 -17.22 -26.75 13.48
N SER A 667 -18.41 -26.56 14.05
CA SER A 667 -19.45 -27.61 14.13
C SER A 667 -20.26 -27.82 12.85
N LYS A 668 -20.14 -26.89 11.88
CA LYS A 668 -20.82 -26.87 10.58
C LYS A 668 -20.40 -28.06 9.67
N GLN A 669 -20.87 -28.03 8.44
CA GLN A 669 -20.70 -29.08 7.44
C GLN A 669 -19.38 -28.90 6.67
N GLY A 670 -18.75 -30.02 6.30
CA GLY A 670 -17.66 -30.05 5.33
C GLY A 670 -18.23 -30.00 3.93
N VAL A 671 -18.74 -31.13 3.46
CA VAL A 671 -19.52 -31.22 2.21
C VAL A 671 -21.00 -31.40 2.56
N ARG A 672 -21.87 -30.56 2.01
CA ARG A 672 -23.31 -30.53 2.27
C ARG A 672 -24.10 -30.82 1.00
N LEU A 673 -24.45 -32.09 0.77
CA LEU A 673 -25.29 -32.51 -0.35
C LEU A 673 -26.77 -32.35 0.02
N ARG A 674 -27.40 -31.26 -0.44
CA ARG A 674 -28.69 -30.82 0.11
C ARG A 674 -29.83 -30.92 -0.89
N ALA A 675 -30.15 -29.89 -1.67
CA ALA A 675 -31.47 -29.73 -2.28
C ALA A 675 -31.67 -30.51 -3.59
N GLY A 676 -31.68 -31.85 -3.51
CA GLY A 676 -31.91 -32.73 -4.66
C GLY A 676 -30.75 -32.84 -5.64
N THR A 677 -29.57 -32.34 -5.25
CA THR A 677 -28.36 -32.45 -6.06
C THR A 677 -27.99 -33.91 -6.31
N GLN A 678 -27.56 -34.20 -7.52
CA GLN A 678 -26.80 -35.40 -7.85
C GLN A 678 -25.32 -35.04 -7.92
N VAL A 679 -24.43 -36.03 -7.77
CA VAL A 679 -22.99 -35.78 -7.85
C VAL A 679 -22.22 -37.08 -8.06
N GLU A 680 -21.13 -37.02 -8.80
CA GLU A 680 -20.07 -38.04 -8.76
C GLU A 680 -18.81 -37.45 -8.12
N LEU A 681 -18.49 -37.84 -6.88
CA LEU A 681 -17.31 -37.38 -6.14
C LEU A 681 -16.29 -38.49 -5.99
N TYR A 682 -15.06 -38.21 -6.42
CA TYR A 682 -13.95 -39.16 -6.45
C TYR A 682 -12.68 -38.63 -5.79
N ASN A 683 -11.90 -39.53 -5.19
CA ASN A 683 -10.53 -39.23 -4.76
C ASN A 683 -10.44 -38.04 -3.78
N THR A 684 -11.34 -37.97 -2.81
CA THR A 684 -11.53 -36.77 -1.98
C THR A 684 -11.11 -37.00 -0.52
N LEU A 685 -10.48 -36.01 0.10
CA LEU A 685 -10.18 -35.95 1.52
C LEU A 685 -11.04 -34.85 2.17
N ILE A 686 -11.77 -35.18 3.24
CA ILE A 686 -12.63 -34.21 3.94
C ILE A 686 -12.39 -34.24 5.45
N THR A 687 -11.99 -33.11 6.02
CA THR A 687 -11.70 -32.96 7.44
C THR A 687 -11.96 -31.54 7.96
N GLY A 688 -11.74 -31.32 9.24
CA GLY A 688 -11.77 -29.99 9.85
C GLY A 688 -13.18 -29.43 10.10
N LYS A 689 -14.26 -30.18 9.84
CA LYS A 689 -15.62 -29.80 10.22
C LYS A 689 -16.28 -30.82 11.15
N GLY A 690 -17.25 -30.33 11.92
CA GLY A 690 -18.07 -31.08 12.86
C GLY A 690 -18.75 -32.26 12.17
N GLN A 691 -19.28 -32.00 10.97
CA GLN A 691 -19.95 -32.95 10.08
C GLN A 691 -19.21 -32.98 8.73
N PRO A 692 -18.23 -33.87 8.50
CA PRO A 692 -17.39 -33.79 7.30
C PRO A 692 -18.18 -34.02 6.00
N LEU A 693 -19.26 -34.80 6.02
CA LEU A 693 -20.11 -35.03 4.87
C LEU A 693 -21.56 -35.27 5.30
N THR A 694 -22.48 -34.45 4.79
CA THR A 694 -23.92 -34.56 5.03
C THR A 694 -24.70 -34.80 3.73
N VAL A 695 -25.77 -35.57 3.82
CA VAL A 695 -26.78 -35.76 2.77
C VAL A 695 -28.14 -35.46 3.36
N GLU A 696 -28.90 -34.52 2.77
CA GLU A 696 -30.00 -33.85 3.50
C GLU A 696 -31.41 -34.00 2.91
N THR A 697 -31.60 -34.53 1.70
CA THR A 697 -32.95 -34.73 1.13
C THR A 697 -33.19 -36.13 0.60
N THR A 698 -34.47 -36.47 0.46
CA THR A 698 -34.90 -37.78 -0.05
C THR A 698 -34.36 -38.03 -1.45
N GLU A 699 -34.41 -37.02 -2.31
CA GLU A 699 -33.94 -37.06 -3.69
C GLU A 699 -32.42 -37.32 -3.76
N THR A 700 -31.63 -36.54 -3.02
CA THR A 700 -30.17 -36.66 -2.96
C THR A 700 -29.75 -38.04 -2.45
N GLU A 701 -30.34 -38.49 -1.33
CA GLU A 701 -30.00 -39.80 -0.76
C GLU A 701 -30.48 -40.97 -1.62
N THR A 702 -31.63 -40.86 -2.28
CA THR A 702 -32.12 -41.88 -3.20
C THR A 702 -31.20 -42.01 -4.41
N ALA A 703 -30.73 -40.89 -4.97
CA ALA A 703 -29.78 -40.90 -6.08
C ALA A 703 -28.48 -41.65 -5.70
N LEU A 704 -27.96 -41.45 -4.49
CA LEU A 704 -26.80 -42.19 -3.98
C LEU A 704 -27.10 -43.69 -3.77
N LYS A 705 -28.23 -44.02 -3.16
CA LYS A 705 -28.63 -45.41 -2.90
C LYS A 705 -28.85 -46.21 -4.18
N GLU A 706 -29.39 -45.59 -5.22
CA GLU A 706 -29.65 -46.23 -6.51
C GLU A 706 -28.43 -46.20 -7.44
N GLY A 707 -27.35 -45.51 -7.05
CA GLY A 707 -26.10 -45.43 -7.81
C GLY A 707 -26.14 -44.44 -8.98
N VAL A 708 -27.12 -43.53 -9.00
CA VAL A 708 -27.15 -42.37 -9.90
C VAL A 708 -26.04 -41.40 -9.51
N SER A 709 -25.98 -41.04 -8.23
CA SER A 709 -24.86 -40.33 -7.63
C SER A 709 -23.81 -41.32 -7.12
N LYS A 710 -22.55 -40.91 -7.06
CA LYS A 710 -21.44 -41.75 -6.62
C LYS A 710 -20.54 -41.02 -5.64
N LEU A 711 -20.20 -41.70 -4.56
CA LEU A 711 -19.13 -41.33 -3.64
C LEU A 711 -18.16 -42.51 -3.59
N GLU A 712 -17.03 -42.41 -4.28
CA GLU A 712 -16.02 -43.49 -4.33
C GLU A 712 -14.62 -42.92 -4.09
N TYR A 713 -13.78 -43.65 -3.37
CA TYR A 713 -12.45 -43.19 -2.98
C TYR A 713 -12.50 -41.87 -2.18
N VAL A 714 -13.53 -41.68 -1.37
CA VAL A 714 -13.71 -40.54 -0.47
C VAL A 714 -13.31 -40.94 0.95
N ALA A 715 -12.37 -40.20 1.55
CA ALA A 715 -11.95 -40.37 2.93
C ALA A 715 -12.45 -39.21 3.78
N ILE A 716 -13.17 -39.51 4.87
CA ILE A 716 -13.72 -38.51 5.78
C ILE A 716 -13.21 -38.70 7.22
N SER A 717 -13.06 -37.58 7.95
CA SER A 717 -12.51 -37.60 9.31
C SER A 717 -13.42 -38.20 10.38
N LYS A 718 -14.72 -38.31 10.09
CA LYS A 718 -15.74 -38.88 10.98
C LYS A 718 -16.68 -39.81 10.18
N THR A 719 -17.96 -39.82 10.52
CA THR A 719 -19.00 -40.58 9.81
C THR A 719 -19.80 -39.64 8.92
N LEU A 720 -20.33 -40.18 7.82
CA LEU A 720 -21.33 -39.50 7.01
C LEU A 720 -22.61 -39.31 7.83
N SER A 721 -23.20 -38.11 7.75
CA SER A 721 -24.50 -37.82 8.36
C SER A 721 -25.59 -37.88 7.29
N SER A 722 -26.62 -38.69 7.54
CA SER A 722 -27.77 -38.86 6.65
C SER A 722 -29.01 -38.40 7.37
N LYS A 723 -29.70 -37.42 6.78
CA LYS A 723 -30.86 -36.77 7.39
C LYS A 723 -32.12 -37.61 7.22
N GLU A 724 -32.30 -38.25 6.07
CA GLU A 724 -33.49 -39.06 5.76
C GLU A 724 -33.27 -40.55 6.05
N GLY A 725 -32.02 -40.98 6.30
CA GLY A 725 -31.68 -42.36 6.65
C GLY A 725 -31.76 -43.36 5.48
N ILE A 726 -31.84 -42.87 4.24
CA ILE A 726 -31.91 -43.65 3.00
C ILE A 726 -30.50 -44.08 2.56
N TYR A 727 -29.51 -43.19 2.64
CA TYR A 727 -28.10 -43.47 2.33
C TYR A 727 -27.23 -43.35 3.58
N THR A 728 -27.01 -44.47 4.26
CA THR A 728 -26.36 -44.47 5.58
C THR A 728 -24.83 -44.44 5.52
N ASN A 729 -24.18 -44.12 6.64
CA ASN A 729 -22.73 -44.23 6.77
C ASN A 729 -22.20 -45.65 6.45
N ASP A 730 -22.95 -46.71 6.77
CA ASP A 730 -22.55 -48.08 6.45
C ASP A 730 -22.55 -48.32 4.93
N MET A 731 -23.51 -47.75 4.20
CA MET A 731 -23.53 -47.80 2.75
C MET A 731 -22.36 -47.02 2.14
N PHE A 732 -22.08 -45.83 2.67
CA PHE A 732 -20.90 -45.04 2.29
C PHE A 732 -19.60 -45.81 2.52
N ALA A 733 -19.41 -46.41 3.71
CA ALA A 733 -18.21 -47.17 4.04
C ALA A 733 -18.05 -48.45 3.21
N ALA A 734 -19.15 -49.03 2.72
CA ALA A 734 -19.14 -50.19 1.85
C ALA A 734 -18.85 -49.86 0.37
N ALA A 735 -19.00 -48.59 -0.03
CA ALA A 735 -18.71 -48.16 -1.40
C ALA A 735 -17.19 -48.16 -1.69
N THR A 736 -16.86 -48.31 -2.97
CA THR A 736 -15.50 -48.57 -3.44
C THR A 736 -14.50 -47.52 -2.92
N GLY A 737 -13.49 -47.97 -2.16
CA GLY A 737 -12.36 -47.14 -1.75
C GLY A 737 -12.65 -46.08 -0.69
N ASN A 738 -13.88 -45.99 -0.17
CA ASN A 738 -14.25 -45.01 0.85
C ASN A 738 -13.66 -45.37 2.22
N LEU A 739 -13.35 -44.34 3.00
CA LEU A 739 -12.80 -44.47 4.35
C LEU A 739 -13.54 -43.51 5.30
N THR A 740 -13.82 -43.97 6.51
CA THR A 740 -14.47 -43.18 7.58
C THR A 740 -13.57 -43.10 8.80
N ALA A 741 -13.83 -42.13 9.68
CA ALA A 741 -13.09 -41.91 10.93
C ALA A 741 -11.55 -41.83 10.73
N GLN A 742 -11.12 -41.19 9.64
CA GLN A 742 -9.71 -41.05 9.31
C GLN A 742 -9.06 -39.88 10.06
N ASN A 743 -7.78 -40.01 10.35
CA ASN A 743 -6.94 -38.89 10.76
C ASN A 743 -6.04 -38.54 9.58
N PHE A 744 -5.97 -37.25 9.25
CA PHE A 744 -5.13 -36.75 8.16
C PHE A 744 -3.94 -35.98 8.75
N THR A 745 -2.82 -36.03 8.06
CA THR A 745 -1.61 -35.28 8.37
C THR A 745 -1.16 -34.57 7.10
N TRP A 746 -0.67 -33.35 7.25
CA TRP A 746 -0.28 -32.47 6.15
C TRP A 746 1.15 -32.00 6.38
N GLU A 747 1.94 -31.86 5.31
CA GLU A 747 3.30 -31.30 5.41
C GLU A 747 3.29 -29.76 5.49
N ASN A 748 2.24 -29.15 4.96
CA ASN A 748 1.93 -27.71 5.01
C ASN A 748 0.43 -27.54 5.38
N LEU A 749 -0.27 -26.51 4.86
CA LEU A 749 -1.71 -26.31 5.13
C LEU A 749 -2.58 -27.48 4.64
N TYR A 750 -2.36 -27.94 3.40
CA TYR A 750 -3.18 -28.95 2.73
C TYR A 750 -2.37 -29.86 1.78
N GLU A 751 -1.04 -29.80 1.83
CA GLU A 751 -0.16 -30.69 1.06
C GLU A 751 -0.15 -32.09 1.68
N GLY A 752 -0.71 -33.05 0.95
CA GLY A 752 -0.84 -34.44 1.38
C GLY A 752 -1.89 -35.22 0.59
N THR A 753 -1.65 -36.52 0.41
CA THR A 753 -2.56 -37.44 -0.29
C THR A 753 -2.61 -38.80 0.40
N ILE A 754 -3.67 -39.57 0.13
CA ILE A 754 -3.76 -40.98 0.54
C ILE A 754 -3.66 -41.89 -0.69
N ASP A 755 -2.87 -42.94 -0.60
CA ASP A 755 -2.73 -43.93 -1.66
C ASP A 755 -4.07 -44.59 -2.07
N GLY A 756 -4.17 -44.89 -3.37
CA GLY A 756 -5.34 -45.52 -3.98
C GLY A 756 -6.40 -44.50 -4.39
N GLY A 757 -6.77 -44.51 -5.67
CA GLY A 757 -7.77 -43.63 -6.25
C GLY A 757 -8.35 -44.22 -7.54
N LYS A 758 -9.46 -43.66 -8.00
CA LYS A 758 -10.08 -43.96 -9.29
C LYS A 758 -9.35 -43.22 -10.41
N ASP A 759 -8.88 -43.97 -11.40
CA ASP A 759 -8.39 -43.39 -12.66
C ASP A 759 -9.58 -42.99 -13.54
N LEU A 760 -9.74 -41.69 -13.74
CA LEU A 760 -10.78 -41.09 -14.59
C LEU A 760 -10.23 -40.62 -15.94
N SER A 761 -8.95 -40.86 -16.24
CA SER A 761 -8.27 -40.34 -17.44
C SER A 761 -8.74 -40.92 -18.77
N ALA A 762 -9.71 -41.84 -18.74
CA ALA A 762 -10.48 -42.21 -19.93
C ALA A 762 -11.27 -41.02 -20.50
N ASP A 763 -11.67 -40.08 -19.65
CA ASP A 763 -12.17 -38.77 -20.04
C ASP A 763 -11.02 -37.77 -20.03
N SER A 764 -10.80 -37.09 -21.17
CA SER A 764 -9.61 -36.25 -21.40
C SER A 764 -9.50 -35.03 -20.48
N PHE A 765 -10.57 -34.68 -19.76
CA PHE A 765 -10.54 -33.62 -18.77
C PHE A 765 -9.69 -34.01 -17.54
N PHE A 766 -9.78 -35.27 -17.11
CA PHE A 766 -9.13 -35.73 -15.88
C PHE A 766 -7.68 -36.16 -16.16
N THR A 767 -6.75 -35.55 -15.44
CA THR A 767 -5.38 -36.06 -15.33
C THR A 767 -5.41 -37.36 -14.52
N LYS A 768 -4.62 -38.34 -14.94
CA LYS A 768 -4.48 -39.59 -14.18
C LYS A 768 -3.95 -39.32 -12.77
N ALA A 769 -4.73 -39.70 -11.76
CA ALA A 769 -4.33 -39.66 -10.36
C ALA A 769 -4.80 -40.93 -9.65
N GLU A 770 -3.86 -41.72 -9.13
CA GLU A 770 -4.14 -42.99 -8.43
C GLU A 770 -4.12 -42.82 -6.89
N TYR A 771 -4.52 -41.63 -6.42
CA TYR A 771 -4.51 -41.21 -5.01
C TYR A 771 -5.73 -40.34 -4.70
N LYS A 772 -6.06 -40.20 -3.41
CA LYS A 772 -7.07 -39.28 -2.87
C LYS A 772 -6.40 -37.98 -2.43
N GLY A 773 -7.05 -36.85 -2.65
CA GLY A 773 -6.53 -35.52 -2.37
C GLY A 773 -6.10 -34.78 -3.63
N ALA A 774 -5.93 -33.46 -3.49
CA ALA A 774 -5.63 -32.54 -4.57
C ALA A 774 -4.14 -32.23 -4.72
N VAL A 775 -3.39 -32.16 -3.61
CA VAL A 775 -2.00 -31.68 -3.60
C VAL A 775 -1.10 -32.78 -3.07
N LYS A 776 -0.32 -33.39 -3.95
CA LYS A 776 0.56 -34.51 -3.62
C LYS A 776 1.92 -33.97 -3.14
N THR A 777 2.43 -34.52 -2.03
CA THR A 777 3.79 -34.25 -1.55
C THR A 777 4.82 -34.42 -2.67
N GLY A 778 5.63 -33.38 -2.87
CA GLY A 778 6.68 -33.35 -3.92
C GLY A 778 6.17 -33.07 -5.34
N ASP A 779 4.87 -32.88 -5.53
CA ASP A 779 4.21 -32.42 -6.76
C ASP A 779 3.15 -31.35 -6.40
N ASN A 780 3.62 -30.34 -5.66
CA ASN A 780 2.78 -29.29 -5.13
C ASN A 780 2.56 -28.19 -6.18
N TRP A 781 1.45 -28.27 -6.90
CA TRP A 781 1.04 -27.26 -7.89
C TRP A 781 0.57 -25.94 -7.27
N THR A 782 0.40 -25.87 -5.94
CA THR A 782 0.20 -24.62 -5.19
C THR A 782 1.51 -24.01 -4.68
N SER A 783 2.66 -24.52 -5.13
CA SER A 783 3.93 -23.82 -4.93
C SER A 783 4.05 -22.63 -5.90
N GLY A 784 4.54 -21.49 -5.40
CA GLY A 784 4.76 -20.27 -6.18
C GLY A 784 3.98 -19.06 -5.68
N ASN A 785 4.23 -17.89 -6.31
CA ASN A 785 3.69 -16.60 -5.87
C ASN A 785 2.24 -16.35 -6.32
N TRP A 786 1.69 -17.23 -7.16
CA TRP A 786 0.34 -17.09 -7.68
C TRP A 786 -0.74 -17.33 -6.63
N ILE A 787 -0.42 -18.09 -5.57
CA ILE A 787 -1.32 -18.37 -4.46
C ILE A 787 -0.87 -17.63 -3.20
N LYS A 788 -1.84 -17.22 -2.37
CA LYS A 788 -1.62 -16.70 -1.02
C LYS A 788 -2.00 -17.80 -0.03
N GLN A 789 -1.05 -18.25 0.78
CA GLN A 789 -1.25 -19.33 1.76
C GLN A 789 -1.66 -18.76 3.10
#